data_AF-A0A1H4QB86-F1
#
_entry.id   AF-A0A1H4QB86-F1
#
_cell.length_a   1.000
_cell.length_b   1.000
_cell.length_c   1.000
_cell.angle_alpha   90.00
_cell.angle_beta   90.00
_cell.angle_gamma   90.00
#
_symmetry.space_group_name_H-M   'P 1'
#
loop_
_entity.id
_entity.type
_entity.pdbx_description
1 polymer ?
#
loop_
_entity_poly.entity_id
_entity_poly.type
_entity_poly.pdbx_seq_one_letter_code
_entity_poly.pdbx_strand_id
1 'polypeptide(L)'
;MRAPHSPAAARSLTARIVTATGSLLILAGAVAGLPLLLAWVTPLLWAAGRDDLAHLLDRQDTGGAFLLLLLAVGWIGWAQFAFCAVRELSAQLRGRSWHAPRGLGASQRAAAVLIGGILVLLPTGSALATPAQAAPSATAAQLPGQAGTESATGDRAAPAADHTQDATYTVREARPAESLWSIAETELGDGGRWREIAALNEGRTMTGGEVFRANSFLQPGWQLQMPHTATAAAGDLRTQWGDDAPAVADGSEHVVTVRPGDYLSKIAQEELGDGNQWPKLYEASRGKPQPGGLPTITDPDEIYAGQQITVPGVPSDQHSAQRNSDDGEKAAGQEATPPATQTPDSHTPGDDAEDEQTPTPNTTTTPAPQSTPSTIPSSRPAEQPGQPGQPGQVQSPSATPSPSTSSAPPAASPSAASQAPNSAASSPAATTPVSTPPSSPLNLRTVLGAGALLAAAVTSALALRRTLQRRRRQPGETIAIAPQPSAAEAQLAAAAEPGGATRLDLALRTMAHQAAQEENGAALPALRAARIGARAVEVLPEDLAQEALAPFTTGRADWWVLAAGADLLDEETARQVPAPYPGLATIGSTAAGDLILLNLPRVPAVLLDGNPVHITEVCISLAVELGMSPWASDVQVVTVGFGEDLPHLLPTARITHMRQPAHALRDLNERLLEAHQLPDTRHQPYLLLCSAALDTDTAWELAEAIDKAKTVPVTLIAPASSTAAHYPDAEILNASLSTPQPLDSVGTDITVQRLEHAAYQQIANALTLSAQSAHPAEGPWHTVPDEPDSATPPQQTTPPEPPATPAADDASTSPPVPPAANGDNGIFPALLAATTDPSGLRLPPTAEPPPHAEASAPNADAAAPLAAEAPQSGERGAGDEAPVPKAEEECEAQDLHAPEIRVLGPIQVTGVEHTGHGPRTAQLAALLYFRPGRGADALCSAMDPVSPWSTATLNARIQGLRSCLGNDPAGNPYVPRRRAGEDPYRLSPQVRCDWTRFLQLAERALPLGPSGLPDLERALALVRGRPFGGRPLPWAEPYQQELITRITDVAHTIAAHRTPAGPHHDLTAARHAVTTGLEVDDTAELLYRDWLRIEHAAGNRQGLHTAITRIQHINRALDCSPEPETEQLINDLLGTRHPHRTQL
;
A
#
# COMPACT_ATOMS: atom_id res chain seq x y z
N MET A 1 -38.36 18.96 22.82
CA MET A 1 -38.17 17.78 23.71
C MET A 1 -37.32 18.18 24.92
N ARG A 2 -37.26 17.36 25.98
CA ARG A 2 -36.36 17.57 27.13
C ARG A 2 -35.01 16.89 26.87
N ALA A 3 -33.90 17.60 27.08
CA ALA A 3 -32.60 16.97 27.28
C ALA A 3 -32.49 16.42 28.72
N PRO A 4 -31.83 15.27 28.95
CA PRO A 4 -31.65 14.73 30.30
C PRO A 4 -30.53 15.47 31.04
N HIS A 5 -30.77 15.81 32.32
CA HIS A 5 -29.70 16.29 33.21
C HIS A 5 -28.84 15.11 33.69
N SER A 6 -27.51 15.21 33.56
CA SER A 6 -26.59 14.28 34.21
C SER A 6 -26.70 14.38 35.74
N PRO A 7 -26.91 13.28 36.47
CA PRO A 7 -27.02 13.33 37.92
C PRO A 7 -25.64 13.58 38.55
N ALA A 8 -25.53 14.66 39.34
CA ALA A 8 -24.35 14.92 40.16
C ALA A 8 -24.24 13.88 41.28
N ALA A 9 -23.51 12.80 41.02
CA ALA A 9 -23.38 11.67 41.93
C ALA A 9 -22.82 12.12 43.30
N ALA A 10 -23.65 12.02 44.34
CA ALA A 10 -23.27 12.32 45.72
C ALA A 10 -22.29 11.26 46.25
N ARG A 11 -21.01 11.38 45.88
CA ARG A 11 -19.92 10.51 46.36
C ARG A 11 -19.97 10.41 47.88
N SER A 12 -20.15 9.18 48.36
CA SER A 12 -20.30 8.85 49.77
C SER A 12 -19.13 9.39 50.59
N LEU A 13 -19.39 9.65 51.88
CA LEU A 13 -18.36 10.11 52.80
C LEU A 13 -17.18 9.11 52.88
N THR A 14 -17.47 7.80 52.76
CA THR A 14 -16.46 6.74 52.62
C THR A 14 -15.60 6.88 51.37
N ALA A 15 -16.18 7.18 50.20
CA ALA A 15 -15.41 7.38 48.97
C ALA A 15 -14.45 8.58 49.07
N ARG A 16 -14.89 9.67 49.73
CA ARG A 16 -14.04 10.85 49.99
C ARG A 16 -12.86 10.53 50.89
N ILE A 17 -13.09 9.77 51.98
CA ILE A 17 -12.02 9.30 52.88
C ILE A 17 -11.02 8.46 52.09
N VAL A 18 -11.48 7.44 51.33
CA VAL A 18 -10.60 6.57 50.54
C VAL A 18 -9.75 7.36 49.54
N THR A 19 -10.33 8.33 48.82
CA THR A 19 -9.56 9.18 47.91
C THR A 19 -8.52 10.04 48.63
N ALA A 20 -8.86 10.66 49.76
CA ALA A 20 -7.92 11.51 50.51
C ALA A 20 -6.78 10.70 51.13
N THR A 21 -7.08 9.54 51.72
CA THR A 21 -6.06 8.62 52.26
C THR A 21 -5.16 8.07 51.16
N GLY A 22 -5.71 7.73 49.99
CA GLY A 22 -4.92 7.35 48.82
C GLY A 22 -4.00 8.47 48.34
N SER A 23 -4.52 9.69 48.18
CA SER A 23 -3.74 10.87 47.81
C SER A 23 -2.63 11.19 48.84
N LEU A 24 -2.90 11.04 50.14
CA LEU A 24 -1.93 11.24 51.21
C LEU A 24 -0.80 10.20 51.16
N LEU A 25 -1.13 8.91 50.98
CA LEU A 25 -0.13 7.85 50.86
C LEU A 25 0.74 8.00 49.61
N ILE A 26 0.14 8.36 48.47
CA ILE A 26 0.87 8.62 47.22
C ILE A 26 1.78 9.85 47.37
N LEU A 27 1.29 10.94 47.98
CA LEU A 27 2.09 12.15 48.21
C LEU A 27 3.24 11.87 49.19
N ALA A 28 3.01 11.13 50.28
CA ALA A 28 4.08 10.73 51.21
C ALA A 28 5.12 9.82 50.54
N GLY A 29 4.68 8.86 49.72
CA GLY A 29 5.55 8.00 48.92
C GLY A 29 6.42 8.80 47.94
N ALA A 30 5.85 9.77 47.23
CA ALA A 30 6.57 10.61 46.28
C ALA A 30 7.50 11.64 46.96
N VAL A 31 7.09 12.24 48.09
CA VAL A 31 7.88 13.29 48.77
C VAL A 31 8.97 12.71 49.67
N ALA A 32 8.75 11.59 50.35
CA ALA A 32 9.70 11.00 51.31
C ALA A 32 10.21 9.60 50.92
N GLY A 33 9.38 8.75 50.34
CA GLY A 33 9.78 7.40 49.92
C GLY A 33 10.74 7.39 48.74
N LEU A 34 10.44 8.15 47.68
CA LEU A 34 11.29 8.24 46.48
C LEU A 34 12.72 8.77 46.75
N PRO A 35 12.96 9.85 47.52
CA PRO A 35 14.32 10.30 47.81
C PRO A 35 15.06 9.37 48.78
N LEU A 36 14.37 8.63 49.66
CA LEU A 36 14.99 7.56 50.45
C LEU A 36 15.46 6.41 49.55
N LEU A 37 14.65 5.99 48.57
CA LEU A 37 15.03 4.99 47.58
C LEU A 37 16.19 5.47 46.71
N LEU A 38 16.11 6.69 46.16
CA LEU A 38 17.19 7.28 45.37
C LEU A 38 18.48 7.39 46.19
N ALA A 39 18.43 7.84 47.45
CA ALA A 39 19.59 7.93 48.33
C ALA A 39 20.18 6.54 48.69
N TRP A 40 19.37 5.49 48.78
CA TRP A 40 19.84 4.12 48.99
C TRP A 40 20.49 3.51 47.74
N VAL A 41 19.94 3.78 46.55
CA VAL A 41 20.49 3.31 45.26
C VAL A 41 21.72 4.11 44.82
N THR A 42 21.79 5.41 45.15
CA THR A 42 22.88 6.32 44.77
C THR A 42 24.29 5.76 45.04
N PRO A 43 24.67 5.34 46.26
CA PRO A 43 26.01 4.81 46.51
C PRO A 43 26.30 3.51 45.75
N LEU A 44 25.27 2.70 45.45
CA LEU A 44 25.40 1.43 44.73
C LEU A 44 25.72 1.66 43.25
N LEU A 45 25.02 2.60 42.59
CA LEU A 45 25.30 3.00 41.22
C LEU A 45 26.55 3.86 41.10
N TRP A 46 26.85 4.70 42.10
CA TRP A 46 28.08 5.51 42.13
C TRP A 46 29.33 4.65 42.25
N ALA A 47 29.31 3.59 43.07
CA ALA A 47 30.41 2.65 43.16
C ALA A 47 30.69 1.92 41.83
N ALA A 48 29.65 1.67 41.02
CA ALA A 48 29.77 0.99 39.74
C ALA A 48 30.14 1.92 38.57
N GLY A 49 29.48 3.08 38.44
CA GLY A 49 29.61 3.94 37.25
C GLY A 49 30.62 5.09 37.34
N ARG A 50 31.20 5.38 38.53
CA ARG A 50 32.12 6.52 38.70
C ARG A 50 33.40 6.41 37.87
N ASP A 51 33.88 5.18 37.66
CA ASP A 51 35.13 4.91 36.93
C ASP A 51 34.86 4.88 35.41
N ASP A 52 33.71 4.35 34.98
CA ASP A 52 33.20 4.46 33.61
C ASP A 52 33.06 5.93 33.18
N LEU A 53 32.50 6.78 34.05
CA LEU A 53 32.32 8.21 33.80
C LEU A 53 33.66 8.96 33.64
N ALA A 54 34.75 8.44 34.19
CA ALA A 54 36.10 9.00 33.99
C ALA A 54 36.76 8.56 32.66
N HIS A 55 36.28 7.49 32.03
CA HIS A 55 36.81 6.93 30.78
C HIS A 55 35.80 6.99 29.61
N LEU A 56 34.79 7.85 29.72
CA LEU A 56 33.66 8.04 28.78
C LEU A 56 34.05 8.43 27.33
N LEU A 57 35.34 8.69 27.07
CA LEU A 57 35.90 9.05 25.75
C LEU A 57 37.01 8.09 25.28
N ASP A 58 37.30 7.04 26.07
CA ASP A 58 38.53 6.24 25.97
C ASP A 58 38.25 4.71 26.02
N ARG A 59 36.99 4.31 26.21
CA ARG A 59 36.53 2.91 26.19
C ARG A 59 35.14 2.75 25.57
N GLN A 60 34.88 1.55 25.05
CA GLN A 60 33.52 1.14 24.68
C GLN A 60 32.63 1.00 25.92
N ASP A 61 31.35 1.33 25.75
CA ASP A 61 30.42 1.70 26.82
C ASP A 61 30.01 0.51 27.71
N THR A 62 30.53 0.47 28.94
CA THR A 62 29.91 -0.29 30.03
C THR A 62 28.82 0.59 30.66
N GLY A 63 27.59 0.06 30.72
CA GLY A 63 26.38 0.84 31.04
C GLY A 63 26.29 1.47 32.44
N GLY A 64 27.36 1.49 33.24
CA GLY A 64 27.44 2.24 34.49
C GLY A 64 27.25 3.75 34.30
N ALA A 65 27.78 4.32 33.22
CA ALA A 65 27.58 5.72 32.86
C ALA A 65 26.09 6.04 32.58
N PHE A 66 25.41 5.19 31.80
CA PHE A 66 23.97 5.30 31.53
C PHE A 66 23.12 5.19 32.81
N LEU A 67 23.46 4.28 33.73
CA LEU A 67 22.77 4.14 35.02
C LEU A 67 22.95 5.39 35.91
N LEU A 68 24.10 6.06 35.86
CA LEU A 68 24.29 7.34 36.55
C LEU A 68 23.49 8.49 35.92
N LEU A 69 23.37 8.53 34.60
CA LEU A 69 22.49 9.48 33.90
C LEU A 69 21.02 9.29 34.34
N LEU A 70 20.54 8.04 34.37
CA LEU A 70 19.19 7.70 34.78
C LEU A 70 18.93 8.04 36.25
N LEU A 71 19.91 7.83 37.13
CA LEU A 71 19.86 8.27 38.53
C LEU A 71 19.76 9.80 38.67
N ALA A 72 20.54 10.55 37.88
CA ALA A 72 20.51 12.01 37.87
C ALA A 72 19.14 12.54 37.40
N VAL A 73 18.57 11.96 36.33
CA VAL A 73 17.20 12.26 35.87
C VAL A 73 16.17 11.96 36.96
N GLY A 74 16.33 10.87 37.72
CA GLY A 74 15.48 10.54 38.87
C GLY A 74 15.50 11.62 39.96
N TRP A 75 16.69 12.09 40.35
CA TRP A 75 16.84 13.19 41.32
C TRP A 75 16.25 14.52 40.82
N ILE A 76 16.47 14.87 39.54
CA ILE A 76 15.91 16.08 38.92
C ILE A 76 14.37 16.00 38.90
N GLY A 77 13.80 14.87 38.48
CA GLY A 77 12.35 14.64 38.46
C GLY A 77 11.70 14.71 39.84
N TRP A 78 12.35 14.15 40.87
CA TRP A 78 11.89 14.29 42.25
C TRP A 78 11.94 15.75 42.73
N ALA A 79 13.07 16.46 42.52
CA ALA A 79 13.21 17.85 42.93
C ALA A 79 12.18 18.76 42.24
N GLN A 80 11.92 18.52 40.95
CA GLN A 80 10.88 19.20 40.19
C GLN A 80 9.48 18.97 40.78
N PHE A 81 9.13 17.72 41.09
CA PHE A 81 7.84 17.38 41.71
C PHE A 81 7.70 17.96 43.12
N ALA A 82 8.73 17.85 43.96
CA ALA A 82 8.74 18.39 45.32
C ALA A 82 8.61 19.92 45.34
N PHE A 83 9.30 20.63 44.44
CA PHE A 83 9.14 22.07 44.25
C PHE A 83 7.70 22.44 43.85
N CYS A 84 7.12 21.71 42.89
CA CYS A 84 5.74 21.90 42.48
C CYS A 84 4.77 21.69 43.65
N ALA A 85 4.91 20.60 44.42
CA ALA A 85 4.07 20.29 45.56
C ALA A 85 4.16 21.34 46.69
N VAL A 86 5.37 21.82 47.01
CA VAL A 86 5.55 22.88 48.01
C VAL A 86 4.95 24.22 47.55
N ARG A 87 5.09 24.58 46.26
CA ARG A 87 4.47 25.79 45.70
C ARG A 87 2.95 25.70 45.66
N GLU A 88 2.41 24.59 45.19
CA GLU A 88 0.97 24.34 45.10
C GLU A 88 0.31 24.33 46.48
N LEU A 89 0.88 23.62 47.46
CA LEU A 89 0.43 23.64 48.86
C LEU A 89 0.49 25.05 49.45
N SER A 90 1.57 25.80 49.19
CA SER A 90 1.71 27.20 49.64
C SER A 90 0.66 28.13 49.02
N ALA A 91 0.18 27.84 47.80
CA ALA A 91 -0.78 28.64 47.08
C ALA A 91 -2.22 28.34 47.54
N GLN A 92 -2.56 27.05 47.66
CA GLN A 92 -3.87 26.60 48.15
C GLN A 92 -4.10 27.03 49.61
N LEU A 93 -3.08 26.95 50.49
CA LEU A 93 -3.13 27.51 51.86
C LEU A 93 -3.28 29.04 51.92
N ARG A 94 -3.09 29.75 50.80
CA ARG A 94 -3.24 31.21 50.67
C ARG A 94 -4.47 31.60 49.83
N GLY A 95 -5.31 30.64 49.45
CA GLY A 95 -6.51 30.89 48.62
C GLY A 95 -6.20 31.41 47.21
N ARG A 96 -5.07 31.02 46.61
CA ARG A 96 -4.65 31.43 45.27
C ARG A 96 -4.23 30.23 44.42
N SER A 97 -4.49 30.27 43.12
CA SER A 97 -3.90 29.32 42.16
C SER A 97 -2.49 29.76 41.78
N TRP A 98 -1.52 28.84 41.88
CA TRP A 98 -0.21 29.03 41.28
C TRP A 98 -0.27 28.66 39.79
N HIS A 99 0.57 29.31 38.98
CA HIS A 99 0.76 28.96 37.57
C HIS A 99 2.25 28.72 37.36
N ALA A 100 2.63 27.49 37.05
CA ALA A 100 4.03 27.14 36.84
C ALA A 100 4.51 27.54 35.42
N PRO A 101 5.79 27.91 35.25
CA PRO A 101 6.36 28.21 33.93
C PRO A 101 6.34 27.00 32.97
N ARG A 102 6.49 27.28 31.67
CA ARG A 102 6.55 26.27 30.59
C ARG A 102 7.57 25.17 30.95
N GLY A 103 7.16 23.91 30.79
CA GLY A 103 7.91 22.71 31.21
C GLY A 103 7.37 22.04 32.49
N LEU A 104 6.86 22.80 33.48
CA LEU A 104 6.47 22.25 34.79
C LEU A 104 5.01 21.76 34.88
N GLY A 105 4.21 21.94 33.82
CA GLY A 105 2.75 21.80 33.87
C GLY A 105 2.21 20.38 34.11
N ALA A 106 3.02 19.33 33.93
CA ALA A 106 2.63 17.95 34.26
C ALA A 106 2.83 17.66 35.76
N SER A 107 4.00 18.00 36.32
CA SER A 107 4.32 17.88 37.74
C SER A 107 3.40 18.76 38.60
N GLN A 108 3.04 19.97 38.14
CA GLN A 108 2.06 20.80 38.85
C GLN A 108 0.67 20.14 38.88
N ARG A 109 0.15 19.63 37.74
CA ARG A 109 -1.16 18.96 37.69
C ARG A 109 -1.22 17.75 38.62
N ALA A 110 -0.17 16.92 38.66
CA ALA A 110 -0.09 15.79 39.58
C ALA A 110 -0.12 16.23 41.05
N ALA A 111 0.68 17.25 41.41
CA ALA A 111 0.70 17.80 42.76
C ALA A 111 -0.66 18.41 43.17
N ALA A 112 -1.30 19.19 42.29
CA ALA A 112 -2.59 19.84 42.55
C ALA A 112 -3.72 18.83 42.78
N VAL A 113 -3.75 17.73 42.02
CA VAL A 113 -4.71 16.62 42.21
C VAL A 113 -4.49 15.92 43.55
N LEU A 114 -3.24 15.64 43.94
CA LEU A 114 -2.93 14.98 45.21
C LEU A 114 -3.26 15.88 46.42
N ILE A 115 -2.86 17.14 46.40
CA ILE A 115 -3.10 18.08 47.51
C ILE A 115 -4.60 18.41 47.59
N GLY A 116 -5.27 18.66 46.47
CA GLY A 116 -6.72 18.86 46.42
C GLY A 116 -7.51 17.65 46.93
N GLY A 117 -7.07 16.43 46.60
CA GLY A 117 -7.64 15.19 47.14
C GLY A 117 -7.55 15.07 48.66
N ILE A 118 -6.50 15.61 49.28
CA ILE A 118 -6.32 15.65 50.74
C ILE A 118 -7.21 16.75 51.37
N LEU A 119 -7.28 17.94 50.76
CA LEU A 119 -8.05 19.08 51.28
C LEU A 119 -9.58 18.84 51.30
N VAL A 120 -10.10 17.91 50.48
CA VAL A 120 -11.52 17.50 50.45
C VAL A 120 -12.06 16.98 51.80
N LEU A 121 -11.19 16.68 52.77
CA LEU A 121 -11.54 16.18 54.10
C LEU A 121 -11.50 17.24 55.22
N LEU A 122 -11.18 18.51 54.91
CA LEU A 122 -11.19 19.59 55.92
C LEU A 122 -12.62 20.08 56.21
N PRO A 123 -13.05 20.12 57.49
CA PRO A 123 -14.36 20.66 57.85
C PRO A 123 -14.34 22.20 57.87
N THR A 124 -15.05 22.83 56.94
CA THR A 124 -15.23 24.29 56.89
C THR A 124 -16.30 24.78 57.88
N GLY A 125 -15.86 25.13 59.09
CA GLY A 125 -16.65 25.85 60.10
C GLY A 125 -15.77 26.40 61.24
N SER A 126 -16.13 27.46 61.95
CA SER A 126 -17.34 28.30 61.90
C SER A 126 -17.09 29.67 62.57
N ALA A 127 -17.71 30.75 62.07
CA ALA A 127 -18.13 31.99 62.79
C ALA A 127 -18.55 33.08 61.77
N LEU A 128 -19.56 33.94 61.99
CA LEU A 128 -20.61 34.06 63.01
C LEU A 128 -21.77 34.96 62.47
N ALA A 129 -22.85 35.11 63.24
CA ALA A 129 -23.96 36.10 63.10
C ALA A 129 -25.14 35.83 62.12
N THR A 130 -26.25 35.37 62.71
CA THR A 130 -27.63 35.94 62.70
C THR A 130 -28.22 36.62 61.44
N PRO A 131 -29.44 36.25 60.98
CA PRO A 131 -30.10 36.83 59.79
C PRO A 131 -30.98 38.06 60.08
N ALA A 132 -31.11 38.94 59.08
CA ALA A 132 -32.14 39.99 58.96
C ALA A 132 -32.39 40.36 57.47
N GLN A 133 -33.55 40.96 57.18
CA GLN A 133 -34.09 41.38 55.87
C GLN A 133 -33.11 42.14 54.92
N ALA A 134 -33.33 42.19 53.59
CA ALA A 134 -34.59 42.05 52.84
C ALA A 134 -34.49 41.33 51.47
N ALA A 135 -35.64 41.00 50.87
CA ALA A 135 -35.80 40.46 49.50
C ALA A 135 -35.96 41.58 48.44
N PRO A 136 -35.88 41.28 47.12
CA PRO A 136 -37.04 40.74 46.36
C PRO A 136 -36.80 39.30 45.84
N SER A 137 -37.80 38.43 45.69
CA SER A 137 -38.88 38.38 44.66
C SER A 137 -38.34 38.13 43.24
N ALA A 138 -38.66 37.04 42.53
CA ALA A 138 -39.99 36.54 42.07
C ALA A 138 -40.63 37.47 41.00
N THR A 139 -41.20 36.99 39.89
CA THR A 139 -41.41 35.61 39.38
C THR A 139 -41.82 35.64 37.90
N ALA A 140 -41.78 34.47 37.22
CA ALA A 140 -42.37 34.17 35.90
C ALA A 140 -41.69 34.78 34.66
N ALA A 141 -42.10 34.28 33.49
CA ALA A 141 -41.53 34.58 32.19
C ALA A 141 -42.63 35.04 31.21
N GLN A 142 -42.29 35.94 30.28
CA GLN A 142 -43.01 36.09 29.03
C GLN A 142 -42.12 36.75 27.94
N LEU A 143 -42.20 36.15 26.75
CA LEU A 143 -42.22 36.64 25.35
C LEU A 143 -41.94 38.15 25.01
N PRO A 144 -41.70 38.49 23.71
CA PRO A 144 -40.60 39.36 23.31
C PRO A 144 -40.84 40.87 23.48
N GLY A 145 -39.74 41.63 23.41
CA GLY A 145 -39.75 43.07 23.56
C GLY A 145 -40.31 43.85 22.37
N GLN A 146 -40.91 45.00 22.67
CA GLN A 146 -41.33 46.03 21.73
C GLN A 146 -41.04 47.41 22.37
N ALA A 147 -40.71 48.43 21.56
CA ALA A 147 -39.92 49.60 22.01
C ALA A 147 -40.72 50.78 22.61
N GLY A 148 -40.05 51.64 23.39
CA GLY A 148 -40.58 52.93 23.86
C GLY A 148 -39.66 53.72 24.82
N THR A 149 -39.22 54.90 24.35
CA THR A 149 -38.92 56.19 25.04
C THR A 149 -39.46 56.37 26.49
N GLU A 150 -38.88 57.17 27.43
CA GLU A 150 -37.76 58.16 27.49
C GLU A 150 -37.49 58.51 29.02
N SER A 151 -36.68 59.45 29.53
CA SER A 151 -35.74 60.51 29.06
C SER A 151 -34.78 60.96 30.21
N ALA A 152 -34.00 62.04 29.97
CA ALA A 152 -33.41 63.01 30.91
C ALA A 152 -32.28 62.58 31.90
N THR A 153 -31.16 63.30 32.05
CA THR A 153 -30.37 64.20 31.17
C THR A 153 -29.05 64.51 31.90
N GLY A 154 -27.90 64.41 31.23
CA GLY A 154 -26.61 64.88 31.76
C GLY A 154 -25.54 64.87 30.66
N ASP A 155 -24.83 65.98 30.47
CA ASP A 155 -23.76 66.12 29.47
C ASP A 155 -22.67 65.03 29.67
N ARG A 156 -22.05 64.46 28.63
CA ARG A 156 -21.74 65.06 27.32
C ARG A 156 -21.88 64.04 26.17
N ALA A 157 -22.17 64.53 24.96
CA ALA A 157 -22.69 63.74 23.83
C ALA A 157 -21.75 62.69 23.19
N ALA A 158 -22.37 61.72 22.52
CA ALA A 158 -21.77 60.56 21.85
C ALA A 158 -21.21 60.86 20.43
N PRO A 159 -20.71 59.83 19.73
CA PRO A 159 -21.56 59.28 18.67
C PRO A 159 -21.69 57.74 18.66
N ALA A 160 -22.80 57.30 18.07
CA ALA A 160 -23.05 56.02 17.37
C ALA A 160 -22.80 54.67 18.09
N ALA A 161 -23.62 53.68 17.72
CA ALA A 161 -23.33 52.28 17.93
C ALA A 161 -22.65 51.72 16.67
N ASP A 162 -21.55 50.99 16.83
CA ASP A 162 -21.05 50.09 15.80
C ASP A 162 -21.69 48.70 15.98
N HIS A 163 -22.10 48.11 14.87
CA HIS A 163 -22.56 46.74 14.84
C HIS A 163 -21.35 45.81 14.90
N THR A 164 -21.20 45.04 15.99
CA THR A 164 -20.21 43.94 16.02
C THR A 164 -20.63 42.90 14.99
N GLN A 165 -20.01 42.95 13.81
CA GLN A 165 -20.24 41.96 12.77
C GLN A 165 -19.47 40.68 13.14
N ASP A 166 -20.21 39.59 13.35
CA ASP A 166 -19.65 38.25 13.45
C ASP A 166 -18.96 37.91 12.12
N ALA A 167 -17.62 37.96 12.10
CA ALA A 167 -16.83 37.59 10.94
C ALA A 167 -17.16 36.15 10.54
N THR A 168 -17.86 36.00 9.42
CA THR A 168 -18.41 34.73 8.95
C THR A 168 -17.73 34.33 7.67
N TYR A 169 -16.86 33.31 7.75
CA TYR A 169 -16.14 32.77 6.62
C TYR A 169 -17.03 31.79 5.84
N THR A 170 -17.08 31.92 4.51
CA THR A 170 -17.78 30.96 3.65
C THR A 170 -16.76 30.04 3.01
N VAL A 171 -16.87 28.73 3.27
CA VAL A 171 -16.00 27.69 2.71
C VAL A 171 -16.12 27.70 1.19
N ARG A 172 -14.98 27.77 0.49
CA ARG A 172 -14.89 27.89 -0.97
C ARG A 172 -14.78 26.52 -1.64
N GLU A 173 -15.21 26.45 -2.90
CA GLU A 173 -14.96 25.28 -3.74
C GLU A 173 -13.57 25.37 -4.37
N ALA A 174 -12.56 24.90 -3.62
CA ALA A 174 -11.15 24.89 -4.03
C ALA A 174 -10.65 23.46 -4.32
N ARG A 175 -9.54 23.36 -5.07
CA ARG A 175 -8.77 22.12 -5.25
C ARG A 175 -7.28 22.42 -4.99
N PRO A 176 -6.64 21.85 -3.94
CA PRO A 176 -7.24 21.00 -2.90
C PRO A 176 -8.34 21.71 -2.10
N ALA A 177 -9.25 20.93 -1.51
CA ALA A 177 -10.39 21.45 -0.76
C ALA A 177 -9.96 22.11 0.56
N GLU A 178 -10.69 23.16 0.96
CA GLU A 178 -10.38 23.90 2.18
C GLU A 178 -10.57 23.08 3.46
N SER A 179 -9.71 23.33 4.45
CA SER A 179 -9.73 22.70 5.75
C SER A 179 -9.76 23.74 6.87
N LEU A 180 -10.21 23.36 8.07
CA LEU A 180 -10.15 24.26 9.22
C LEU A 180 -8.73 24.74 9.54
N TRP A 181 -7.71 23.97 9.15
CA TRP A 181 -6.29 24.36 9.25
C TRP A 181 -5.96 25.46 8.25
N SER A 182 -6.18 25.24 6.94
CA SER A 182 -5.86 26.23 5.91
C SER A 182 -6.66 27.53 6.09
N ILE A 183 -7.92 27.44 6.52
CA ILE A 183 -8.74 28.60 6.88
C ILE A 183 -8.15 29.36 8.07
N ALA A 184 -7.67 28.68 9.12
CA ALA A 184 -6.98 29.34 10.24
C ALA A 184 -5.60 29.90 9.87
N GLU A 185 -4.91 29.28 8.92
CA GLU A 185 -3.60 29.75 8.43
C GLU A 185 -3.76 31.03 7.62
N THR A 186 -4.74 31.08 6.70
CA THR A 186 -5.06 32.27 5.89
C THR A 186 -5.71 33.39 6.71
N GLU A 187 -6.74 33.10 7.51
CA GLU A 187 -7.58 34.14 8.16
C GLU A 187 -7.10 34.53 9.57
N LEU A 188 -6.37 33.64 10.27
CA LEU A 188 -5.92 33.85 11.65
C LEU A 188 -4.38 33.88 11.81
N GLY A 189 -3.63 33.68 10.71
CA GLY A 189 -2.16 33.73 10.65
C GLY A 189 -1.44 32.55 11.34
N ASP A 190 -2.18 31.53 11.78
CA ASP A 190 -1.65 30.33 12.44
C ASP A 190 -2.65 29.18 12.26
N GLY A 191 -2.32 28.22 11.38
CA GLY A 191 -3.16 27.04 11.13
C GLY A 191 -3.46 26.22 12.38
N GLY A 192 -2.59 26.28 13.41
CA GLY A 192 -2.80 25.65 14.72
C GLY A 192 -4.06 26.14 15.46
N ARG A 193 -4.57 27.33 15.11
CA ARG A 193 -5.78 27.96 15.66
C ARG A 193 -7.08 27.42 15.07
N TRP A 194 -7.04 26.44 14.17
CA TRP A 194 -8.22 25.73 13.64
C TRP A 194 -9.19 25.25 14.73
N ARG A 195 -8.67 24.95 15.92
CA ARG A 195 -9.44 24.51 17.10
C ARG A 195 -10.37 25.60 17.65
N GLU A 196 -10.06 26.87 17.44
CA GLU A 196 -10.91 27.99 17.82
C GLU A 196 -12.11 28.08 16.87
N ILE A 197 -11.87 27.98 15.55
CA ILE A 197 -12.93 27.90 14.53
C ILE A 197 -13.81 26.67 14.78
N ALA A 198 -13.20 25.51 15.05
CA ALA A 198 -13.92 24.28 15.39
C ALA A 198 -14.83 24.47 16.62
N ALA A 199 -14.30 25.01 17.72
CA ALA A 199 -15.04 25.18 18.97
C ALA A 199 -16.17 26.23 18.87
N LEU A 200 -16.05 27.23 17.99
CA LEU A 200 -17.13 28.18 17.69
C LEU A 200 -18.26 27.56 16.86
N ASN A 201 -17.97 26.53 16.07
CA ASN A 201 -18.92 25.99 15.09
C ASN A 201 -19.51 24.61 15.44
N GLU A 202 -18.91 23.88 16.39
CA GLU A 202 -19.35 22.55 16.83
C GLU A 202 -20.85 22.51 17.18
N GLY A 203 -21.62 21.68 16.45
CA GLY A 203 -23.05 21.53 16.66
C GLY A 203 -23.95 22.59 16.01
N ARG A 204 -23.41 23.57 15.27
CA ARG A 204 -24.22 24.50 14.46
C ARG A 204 -24.79 23.79 13.23
N THR A 205 -26.05 24.03 12.91
CA THR A 205 -26.64 23.64 11.62
C THR A 205 -26.14 24.56 10.53
N MET A 206 -25.63 23.99 9.43
CA MET A 206 -25.08 24.69 8.28
C MET A 206 -26.13 24.94 7.19
N THR A 207 -25.75 25.69 6.16
CA THR A 207 -26.59 26.12 5.03
C THR A 207 -27.30 24.98 4.30
N GLY A 208 -26.72 23.78 4.26
CA GLY A 208 -27.33 22.56 3.71
C GLY A 208 -28.23 21.76 4.67
N GLY A 209 -28.47 22.23 5.89
CA GLY A 209 -29.26 21.52 6.92
C GLY A 209 -28.49 20.47 7.72
N GLU A 210 -27.26 20.13 7.32
CA GLU A 210 -26.35 19.28 8.09
C GLU A 210 -25.84 19.97 9.36
N VAL A 211 -25.33 19.21 10.33
CA VAL A 211 -24.77 19.74 11.58
C VAL A 211 -23.25 19.64 11.56
N PHE A 212 -22.57 20.79 11.63
CA PHE A 212 -21.12 20.88 11.65
C PHE A 212 -20.52 20.10 12.83
N ARG A 213 -19.46 19.35 12.56
CA ARG A 213 -18.59 18.71 13.55
C ARG A 213 -17.14 18.91 13.14
N ALA A 214 -16.26 19.14 14.11
CA ALA A 214 -14.83 19.34 13.87
C ALA A 214 -14.09 18.11 13.29
N ASN A 215 -14.78 16.97 13.13
CA ASN A 215 -14.28 15.73 12.55
C ASN A 215 -14.98 15.31 11.24
N SER A 216 -15.84 16.16 10.66
CA SER A 216 -16.40 15.97 9.31
C SER A 216 -15.68 16.85 8.29
N PHE A 217 -15.66 16.42 7.02
CA PHE A 217 -15.20 17.25 5.91
C PHE A 217 -16.06 18.52 5.78
N LEU A 218 -15.42 19.65 5.46
CA LEU A 218 -16.11 20.88 5.14
C LEU A 218 -16.75 20.77 3.75
N GLN A 219 -18.00 21.23 3.60
CA GLN A 219 -18.64 21.38 2.30
C GLN A 219 -18.51 22.84 1.83
N PRO A 220 -18.31 23.09 0.51
CA PRO A 220 -18.42 24.43 -0.05
C PRO A 220 -19.77 25.09 0.29
N GLY A 221 -19.76 26.40 0.52
CA GLY A 221 -20.94 27.17 0.91
C GLY A 221 -21.37 27.05 2.38
N TRP A 222 -20.65 26.30 3.22
CA TRP A 222 -20.82 26.35 4.69
C TRP A 222 -20.33 27.68 5.27
N GLN A 223 -20.99 28.17 6.33
CA GLN A 223 -20.74 29.48 6.93
C GLN A 223 -20.22 29.36 8.38
N LEU A 224 -18.91 29.50 8.53
CA LEU A 224 -18.18 29.35 9.79
C LEU A 224 -18.04 30.69 10.52
N GLN A 225 -18.40 30.76 11.80
CA GLN A 225 -18.06 31.90 12.66
C GLN A 225 -16.56 31.87 13.00
N MET A 226 -15.89 33.02 12.90
CA MET A 226 -14.44 33.16 13.11
C MET A 226 -14.11 33.85 14.45
N PRO A 227 -12.98 33.51 15.10
CA PRO A 227 -12.52 34.19 16.30
C PRO A 227 -12.10 35.64 16.02
N HIS A 228 -12.55 36.60 16.85
CA HIS A 228 -12.12 38.00 16.73
C HIS A 228 -10.61 38.18 17.02
N THR A 229 -9.84 38.60 16.02
CA THR A 229 -8.43 39.01 16.15
C THR A 229 -8.32 40.48 16.61
N ALA A 230 -8.24 40.68 17.92
CA ALA A 230 -7.91 41.97 18.51
C ALA A 230 -6.39 42.24 18.43
N THR A 231 -5.95 42.97 17.40
CA THR A 231 -4.52 43.29 17.17
C THR A 231 -4.32 44.80 16.99
N ALA A 232 -3.69 45.47 17.96
CA ALA A 232 -3.39 46.90 17.87
C ALA A 232 -2.03 47.28 18.48
N ALA A 233 -1.08 47.57 17.58
CA ALA A 233 0.11 48.43 17.74
C ALA A 233 1.30 48.03 18.65
N ALA A 234 2.48 48.53 18.23
CA ALA A 234 3.80 48.56 18.86
C ALA A 234 4.59 47.22 18.98
N GLY A 235 5.74 47.06 18.31
CA GLY A 235 6.36 47.97 17.34
C GLY A 235 7.63 47.43 16.65
N ASP A 236 7.84 47.92 15.42
CA ASP A 236 8.99 47.87 14.51
C ASP A 236 10.17 46.90 14.72
N LEU A 237 10.34 46.02 13.72
CA LEU A 237 11.49 46.10 12.79
C LEU A 237 11.02 45.78 11.36
N ARG A 238 10.67 46.79 10.54
CA ARG A 238 10.43 46.61 9.10
C ARG A 238 10.78 47.83 8.23
N THR A 239 12.07 47.97 7.95
CA THR A 239 12.67 48.81 6.89
C THR A 239 13.95 48.09 6.42
N GLN A 240 14.40 48.14 5.16
CA GLN A 240 13.97 48.98 4.03
C GLN A 240 14.32 48.33 2.67
N TRP A 241 13.34 48.23 1.77
CA TRP A 241 13.43 48.19 0.29
C TRP A 241 12.02 47.84 -0.24
N GLY A 242 11.36 48.63 -1.07
CA GLY A 242 11.62 50.01 -1.49
C GLY A 242 10.55 50.44 -2.50
N ASP A 243 9.74 51.44 -2.17
CA ASP A 243 8.70 51.93 -3.08
C ASP A 243 9.29 52.65 -4.29
N ASP A 244 8.66 52.45 -5.46
CA ASP A 244 8.33 53.58 -6.32
C ASP A 244 7.10 53.23 -7.18
N ALA A 245 5.98 53.91 -6.92
CA ALA A 245 4.72 53.75 -7.64
C ALA A 245 4.22 55.12 -8.14
N PRO A 246 4.25 55.41 -9.46
CA PRO A 246 3.68 56.63 -10.00
C PRO A 246 2.18 56.46 -10.26
N ALA A 247 1.35 57.03 -9.39
CA ALA A 247 -0.09 57.09 -9.61
C ALA A 247 -0.47 58.23 -10.57
N VAL A 248 -0.62 57.93 -11.87
CA VAL A 248 -1.29 58.77 -12.88
C VAL A 248 -2.16 57.87 -13.76
N ALA A 249 -3.35 58.33 -14.14
CA ALA A 249 -4.31 57.54 -14.90
C ALA A 249 -4.06 57.58 -16.42
N ASP A 250 -4.34 56.46 -17.08
CA ASP A 250 -5.02 56.46 -18.39
C ASP A 250 -5.85 55.18 -18.56
N GLY A 251 -6.82 55.18 -19.47
CA GLY A 251 -7.75 54.07 -19.75
C GLY A 251 -7.18 53.04 -20.73
N SER A 252 -5.99 52.51 -20.47
CA SER A 252 -5.32 51.56 -21.38
C SER A 252 -5.90 50.14 -21.28
N GLU A 253 -6.13 49.51 -22.43
CA GLU A 253 -6.25 48.06 -22.54
C GLU A 253 -4.94 47.42 -22.03
N HIS A 254 -4.99 46.57 -20.99
CA HIS A 254 -3.82 45.80 -20.56
C HIS A 254 -3.68 44.53 -21.41
N VAL A 255 -2.45 44.05 -21.58
CA VAL A 255 -2.15 42.92 -22.46
C VAL A 255 -1.29 41.89 -21.72
N VAL A 256 -1.85 40.71 -21.53
CA VAL A 256 -1.26 39.60 -20.77
C VAL A 256 -0.74 38.54 -21.72
N THR A 257 0.49 38.09 -21.51
CA THR A 257 1.12 37.06 -22.35
C THR A 257 0.84 35.67 -21.79
N VAL A 258 0.19 34.82 -22.59
CA VAL A 258 -0.17 33.43 -22.29
C VAL A 258 1.09 32.63 -21.98
N ARG A 259 1.11 31.93 -20.85
CA ARG A 259 2.18 30.99 -20.46
C ARG A 259 1.76 29.54 -20.77
N PRO A 260 2.71 28.59 -20.82
CA PRO A 260 2.37 27.17 -20.94
C PRO A 260 1.45 26.73 -19.79
N GLY A 261 0.30 26.13 -20.12
CA GLY A 261 -0.71 25.70 -19.15
C GLY A 261 -1.76 26.75 -18.77
N ASP A 262 -1.73 27.95 -19.37
CA ASP A 262 -2.80 28.93 -19.21
C ASP A 262 -4.02 28.63 -20.11
N TYR A 263 -5.19 29.05 -19.63
CA TYR A 263 -6.48 29.01 -20.35
C TYR A 263 -7.28 30.26 -19.99
N LEU A 264 -8.19 30.70 -20.86
CA LEU A 264 -8.82 32.03 -20.72
C LEU A 264 -9.58 32.21 -19.38
N SER A 265 -10.16 31.15 -18.81
CA SER A 265 -10.81 31.18 -17.49
C SER A 265 -9.83 31.37 -16.33
N LYS A 266 -8.60 30.88 -16.44
CA LYS A 266 -7.54 31.15 -15.46
C LYS A 266 -7.12 32.62 -15.54
N ILE A 267 -6.83 33.12 -16.75
CA ILE A 267 -6.46 34.52 -16.98
C ILE A 267 -7.58 35.46 -16.53
N ALA A 268 -8.86 35.13 -16.75
CA ALA A 268 -9.98 35.91 -16.23
C ALA A 268 -10.11 35.85 -14.70
N GLN A 269 -9.73 34.74 -14.06
CA GLN A 269 -9.71 34.62 -12.60
C GLN A 269 -8.58 35.43 -11.96
N GLU A 270 -7.45 35.59 -12.67
CA GLU A 270 -6.27 36.36 -12.24
C GLU A 270 -6.44 37.87 -12.52
N GLU A 271 -6.91 38.25 -13.72
CA GLU A 271 -6.97 39.65 -14.19
C GLU A 271 -8.33 40.34 -13.94
N LEU A 272 -9.44 39.60 -14.01
CA LEU A 272 -10.80 40.13 -13.80
C LEU A 272 -11.40 39.70 -12.45
N GLY A 273 -10.69 38.87 -11.68
CA GLY A 273 -11.14 38.34 -10.38
C GLY A 273 -12.28 37.30 -10.46
N ASP A 274 -12.69 36.91 -11.65
CA ASP A 274 -13.81 35.99 -11.90
C ASP A 274 -13.57 35.20 -13.20
N GLY A 275 -13.25 33.92 -13.06
CA GLY A 275 -12.95 33.04 -14.18
C GLY A 275 -14.07 32.88 -15.20
N ASN A 276 -15.33 33.19 -14.84
CA ASN A 276 -16.46 33.16 -15.76
C ASN A 276 -16.45 34.32 -16.78
N GLN A 277 -15.58 35.31 -16.61
CA GLN A 277 -15.49 36.48 -17.49
C GLN A 277 -14.51 36.30 -18.67
N TRP A 278 -14.01 35.07 -18.86
CA TRP A 278 -13.22 34.68 -20.03
C TRP A 278 -13.81 35.08 -21.40
N PRO A 279 -15.15 35.13 -21.63
CA PRO A 279 -15.67 35.56 -22.92
C PRO A 279 -15.32 37.02 -23.25
N LYS A 280 -15.17 37.88 -22.24
CA LYS A 280 -14.75 39.28 -22.43
C LYS A 280 -13.29 39.36 -22.88
N LEU A 281 -12.41 38.53 -22.31
CA LEU A 281 -11.01 38.44 -22.73
C LEU A 281 -10.92 37.92 -24.17
N TYR A 282 -11.71 36.89 -24.51
CA TYR A 282 -11.79 36.36 -25.85
C TYR A 282 -12.27 37.42 -26.86
N GLU A 283 -13.40 38.08 -26.60
CA GLU A 283 -13.95 39.11 -27.49
C GLU A 283 -13.00 40.31 -27.66
N ALA A 284 -12.29 40.73 -26.60
CA ALA A 284 -11.31 41.81 -26.66
C ALA A 284 -10.01 41.42 -27.42
N SER A 285 -9.74 40.12 -27.60
CA SER A 285 -8.50 39.59 -28.19
C SER A 285 -8.68 39.01 -29.60
N ARG A 286 -9.89 38.55 -29.95
CA ARG A 286 -10.14 37.76 -31.17
C ARG A 286 -9.77 38.52 -32.44
N GLY A 287 -8.89 37.93 -33.24
CA GLY A 287 -8.41 38.54 -34.49
C GLY A 287 -7.40 39.69 -34.34
N LYS A 288 -6.95 40.04 -33.11
CA LYS A 288 -5.80 40.93 -32.94
C LYS A 288 -4.50 40.22 -33.37
N PRO A 289 -3.57 40.89 -34.07
CA PRO A 289 -2.32 40.29 -34.53
C PRO A 289 -1.43 39.90 -33.33
N GLN A 290 -0.74 38.77 -33.46
CA GLN A 290 0.01 38.14 -32.38
C GLN A 290 1.52 38.23 -32.61
N PRO A 291 2.35 38.33 -31.55
CA PRO A 291 3.80 38.42 -31.68
C PRO A 291 4.41 37.12 -32.23
N GLY A 292 5.64 37.20 -32.74
CA GLY A 292 6.41 36.03 -33.21
C GLY A 292 5.87 35.32 -34.47
N GLY A 293 4.77 35.78 -35.06
CA GLY A 293 4.09 35.09 -36.17
C GLY A 293 3.13 33.99 -35.71
N LEU A 294 2.76 33.97 -34.42
CA LEU A 294 1.74 33.08 -33.88
C LEU A 294 0.36 33.32 -34.56
N PRO A 295 -0.52 32.30 -34.63
CA PRO A 295 -1.85 32.46 -35.20
C PRO A 295 -2.66 33.48 -34.39
N THR A 296 -3.55 34.22 -35.06
CA THR A 296 -4.54 35.07 -34.38
C THR A 296 -5.50 34.20 -33.59
N ILE A 297 -5.88 34.64 -32.38
CA ILE A 297 -6.88 33.96 -31.55
C ILE A 297 -8.22 33.94 -32.30
N THR A 298 -8.72 32.74 -32.62
CA THR A 298 -9.94 32.49 -33.42
C THR A 298 -10.91 31.50 -32.78
N ASP A 299 -10.46 30.75 -31.78
CA ASP A 299 -11.24 29.82 -30.98
C ASP A 299 -10.97 30.14 -29.49
N PRO A 300 -11.98 30.12 -28.59
CA PRO A 300 -11.76 30.41 -27.18
C PRO A 300 -11.09 29.27 -26.40
N ASP A 301 -11.19 28.03 -26.86
CA ASP A 301 -10.65 26.85 -26.18
C ASP A 301 -9.20 26.54 -26.63
N GLU A 302 -8.69 27.24 -27.65
CA GLU A 302 -7.34 27.05 -28.22
C GLU A 302 -6.49 28.34 -28.15
N ILE A 303 -5.65 28.45 -27.12
CA ILE A 303 -4.63 29.51 -26.98
C ILE A 303 -3.22 28.93 -26.84
N TYR A 304 -2.23 29.66 -27.37
CA TYR A 304 -0.84 29.24 -27.47
C TYR A 304 0.07 30.07 -26.56
N ALA A 305 1.04 29.44 -25.91
CA ALA A 305 2.05 30.15 -25.13
C ALA A 305 2.78 31.20 -26.00
N GLY A 306 2.94 32.42 -25.47
CA GLY A 306 3.47 33.57 -26.20
C GLY A 306 2.42 34.42 -26.92
N GLN A 307 1.16 33.97 -27.05
CA GLN A 307 0.05 34.84 -27.47
C GLN A 307 -0.24 35.91 -26.41
N GLN A 308 -0.93 36.96 -26.84
CA GLN A 308 -1.28 38.15 -26.08
C GLN A 308 -2.81 38.30 -25.99
N ILE A 309 -3.33 38.19 -24.77
CA ILE A 309 -4.73 38.39 -24.40
C ILE A 309 -4.92 39.85 -23.99
N THR A 310 -5.92 40.52 -24.55
CA THR A 310 -6.35 41.84 -24.10
C THR A 310 -7.32 41.74 -22.93
N VAL A 311 -7.06 42.49 -21.87
CA VAL A 311 -7.97 42.72 -20.75
C VAL A 311 -8.71 44.04 -20.98
N PRO A 312 -10.02 44.04 -21.26
CA PRO A 312 -10.77 45.26 -21.58
C PRO A 312 -11.11 46.06 -20.31
N GLY A 313 -10.61 47.29 -20.23
CA GLY A 313 -10.98 48.24 -19.17
C GLY A 313 -12.45 48.67 -19.24
N VAL A 314 -13.08 48.92 -18.10
CA VAL A 314 -14.52 49.24 -18.01
C VAL A 314 -14.81 50.66 -18.52
N PRO A 315 -15.57 50.85 -19.62
CA PRO A 315 -15.81 52.19 -20.16
C PRO A 315 -16.78 53.00 -19.29
N SER A 316 -16.45 54.27 -19.09
CA SER A 316 -17.42 55.30 -18.64
C SER A 316 -17.90 56.13 -19.84
N ASP A 317 -19.07 56.73 -19.72
CA ASP A 317 -19.91 57.09 -20.86
C ASP A 317 -19.59 58.47 -21.51
N GLN A 318 -19.87 58.55 -22.83
CA GLN A 318 -20.08 59.74 -23.68
C GLN A 318 -18.92 60.57 -24.32
N HIS A 319 -19.26 61.01 -25.55
CA HIS A 319 -18.94 62.29 -26.21
C HIS A 319 -17.59 62.55 -26.94
N SER A 320 -17.52 62.00 -28.17
CA SER A 320 -17.40 62.77 -29.43
C SER A 320 -16.06 63.31 -29.99
N ALA A 321 -16.00 63.25 -31.34
CA ALA A 321 -15.42 64.24 -32.27
C ALA A 321 -13.90 64.26 -32.64
N GLN A 322 -13.57 63.47 -33.67
CA GLN A 322 -13.29 63.98 -35.05
C GLN A 322 -11.95 64.71 -35.41
N ARG A 323 -11.29 64.15 -36.46
CA ARG A 323 -10.46 64.74 -37.56
C ARG A 323 -8.91 64.84 -37.46
N ASN A 324 -8.32 64.60 -38.65
CA ASN A 324 -7.11 65.20 -39.25
C ASN A 324 -5.74 64.75 -38.69
N SER A 325 -4.80 64.24 -39.52
CA SER A 325 -3.87 64.93 -40.47
C SER A 325 -2.61 65.48 -39.76
N ASP A 326 -1.40 65.50 -40.34
CA ASP A 326 -0.90 65.04 -41.66
C ASP A 326 0.64 64.88 -41.61
N ASP A 327 1.24 64.29 -42.66
CA ASP A 327 2.63 64.46 -43.16
C ASP A 327 3.88 64.24 -42.25
N GLY A 328 5.01 63.85 -42.88
CA GLY A 328 6.35 63.94 -42.26
C GLY A 328 7.42 62.99 -42.82
N GLU A 329 8.01 63.28 -43.98
CA GLU A 329 8.93 62.35 -44.69
C GLU A 329 10.44 62.70 -44.54
N LYS A 330 11.29 61.65 -44.58
CA LYS A 330 12.73 61.61 -44.96
C LYS A 330 13.85 62.20 -44.07
N ALA A 331 14.80 61.32 -43.74
CA ALA A 331 16.26 61.54 -43.87
C ALA A 331 16.91 60.22 -44.38
N ALA A 332 18.10 60.24 -45.03
CA ALA A 332 18.58 59.10 -45.82
C ALA A 332 20.13 58.94 -45.95
N GLY A 333 20.55 57.74 -46.40
CA GLY A 333 21.88 57.32 -46.88
C GLY A 333 21.93 55.77 -46.96
N GLN A 334 22.13 55.06 -48.08
CA GLN A 334 23.18 55.09 -49.14
C GLN A 334 24.57 54.64 -48.61
N GLU A 335 25.35 53.71 -49.21
CA GLU A 335 25.25 52.81 -50.39
C GLU A 335 26.44 51.78 -50.35
N ALA A 336 26.72 50.78 -51.21
CA ALA A 336 26.17 50.30 -52.51
C ALA A 336 26.59 48.82 -52.88
N THR A 337 25.59 47.93 -53.05
CA THR A 337 25.43 47.00 -54.22
C THR A 337 26.46 45.83 -54.50
N PRO A 338 26.34 44.95 -55.56
CA PRO A 338 26.57 43.49 -55.42
C PRO A 338 27.64 42.91 -56.41
N PRO A 339 27.70 41.59 -56.75
CA PRO A 339 26.76 40.95 -57.72
C PRO A 339 26.51 39.41 -57.51
N ALA A 340 25.83 38.77 -58.47
CA ALA A 340 25.75 37.31 -58.67
C ALA A 340 26.14 36.97 -60.14
N THR A 341 26.48 35.71 -60.50
CA THR A 341 26.32 35.09 -61.88
C THR A 341 27.00 33.71 -62.06
N GLN A 342 26.20 32.69 -62.46
CA GLN A 342 26.43 31.52 -63.35
C GLN A 342 27.50 30.40 -63.11
N THR A 343 27.17 29.26 -63.73
CA THR A 343 27.86 27.95 -63.96
C THR A 343 28.63 27.93 -65.32
N PRO A 344 29.18 26.82 -65.89
CA PRO A 344 29.47 25.43 -65.44
C PRO A 344 30.90 24.87 -65.81
N ASP A 345 31.13 23.57 -65.54
CA ASP A 345 31.95 22.53 -66.24
C ASP A 345 33.46 22.66 -66.59
N SER A 346 34.24 21.63 -66.20
CA SER A 346 35.43 21.02 -66.89
C SER A 346 36.18 20.04 -65.93
N HIS A 347 36.84 18.93 -66.31
CA HIS A 347 36.92 18.14 -67.57
C HIS A 347 37.45 16.70 -67.27
N THR A 348 37.02 15.69 -68.04
CA THR A 348 37.57 14.30 -68.14
C THR A 348 38.86 14.23 -69.00
N PRO A 349 39.66 13.13 -69.12
CA PRO A 349 39.31 11.73 -69.49
C PRO A 349 39.96 10.62 -68.59
N GLY A 350 39.57 9.33 -68.61
CA GLY A 350 39.70 8.29 -69.66
C GLY A 350 40.58 7.14 -69.10
N ASP A 351 40.63 5.89 -69.61
CA ASP A 351 39.90 5.23 -70.70
C ASP A 351 39.93 3.68 -70.47
N ASP A 352 39.25 2.88 -71.30
CA ASP A 352 38.94 1.45 -71.05
C ASP A 352 40.11 0.44 -71.02
N ALA A 353 39.90 -0.69 -70.28
CA ALA A 353 40.57 -1.99 -70.51
C ALA A 353 39.79 -3.17 -69.88
N GLU A 354 39.05 -3.93 -70.69
CA GLU A 354 38.60 -5.29 -70.34
C GLU A 354 39.69 -6.32 -70.71
N ASP A 355 39.83 -7.41 -69.95
CA ASP A 355 40.31 -8.69 -70.51
C ASP A 355 39.87 -9.88 -69.61
N GLU A 356 39.27 -10.91 -70.21
CA GLU A 356 39.00 -12.19 -69.54
C GLU A 356 40.19 -13.13 -69.72
N GLN A 357 40.61 -13.87 -68.68
CA GLN A 357 41.14 -15.22 -68.90
C GLN A 357 41.16 -16.13 -67.66
N THR A 358 40.47 -17.26 -67.79
CA THR A 358 40.72 -18.52 -67.07
C THR A 358 41.93 -19.24 -67.72
N PRO A 359 42.65 -20.18 -67.06
CA PRO A 359 42.03 -21.45 -66.65
C PRO A 359 42.56 -22.16 -65.37
N THR A 360 41.73 -23.14 -64.98
CA THR A 360 41.96 -24.35 -64.16
C THR A 360 43.11 -25.24 -64.72
N PRO A 361 43.61 -26.33 -64.04
CA PRO A 361 42.85 -27.23 -63.16
C PRO A 361 43.57 -27.97 -62.00
N ASN A 362 42.78 -28.53 -61.05
CA ASN A 362 42.54 -30.00 -60.96
C ASN A 362 41.57 -30.40 -59.83
N THR A 363 40.93 -31.57 -60.02
CA THR A 363 39.94 -32.20 -59.13
C THR A 363 40.54 -33.38 -58.33
N THR A 364 39.69 -34.06 -57.56
CA THR A 364 39.78 -35.48 -57.08
C THR A 364 40.10 -35.59 -55.58
N THR A 365 39.24 -35.97 -54.62
CA THR A 365 38.16 -36.99 -54.45
C THR A 365 38.55 -37.95 -53.31
N THR A 366 37.60 -38.22 -52.40
CA THR A 366 37.63 -39.20 -51.29
C THR A 366 38.08 -40.61 -51.72
N PRO A 367 38.95 -41.30 -50.95
CA PRO A 367 38.39 -42.38 -50.11
C PRO A 367 39.10 -42.60 -48.74
N ALA A 368 38.37 -43.21 -47.80
CA ALA A 368 38.96 -43.92 -46.67
C ALA A 368 39.44 -45.34 -47.11
N PRO A 369 40.25 -46.05 -46.31
CA PRO A 369 39.59 -47.01 -45.42
C PRO A 369 40.24 -47.23 -44.04
N GLN A 370 39.36 -47.45 -43.05
CA GLN A 370 39.42 -48.46 -41.97
C GLN A 370 40.78 -48.93 -41.40
N SER A 371 40.96 -48.78 -40.09
CA SER A 371 41.41 -49.87 -39.20
C SER A 371 41.07 -49.61 -37.72
N THR A 372 39.95 -50.15 -37.27
CA THR A 372 39.76 -50.67 -35.90
C THR A 372 40.05 -52.19 -35.94
N PRO A 373 40.02 -52.98 -34.83
CA PRO A 373 39.84 -52.64 -33.41
C PRO A 373 40.93 -53.25 -32.50
N SER A 374 40.81 -53.09 -31.17
CA SER A 374 40.76 -54.21 -30.17
C SER A 374 40.90 -53.71 -28.72
N THR A 375 40.50 -54.54 -27.76
CA THR A 375 40.30 -54.16 -26.35
C THR A 375 40.72 -55.29 -25.39
N ILE A 376 41.26 -54.96 -24.21
CA ILE A 376 41.47 -55.80 -22.97
C ILE A 376 42.33 -57.09 -23.08
N PRO A 377 42.80 -57.73 -21.98
CA PRO A 377 43.29 -57.22 -20.67
C PRO A 377 44.55 -57.96 -20.07
N SER A 378 44.91 -57.63 -18.82
CA SER A 378 45.46 -58.52 -17.75
C SER A 378 46.97 -58.87 -17.62
N SER A 379 47.68 -58.01 -16.86
CA SER A 379 48.41 -58.29 -15.57
C SER A 379 48.91 -59.70 -15.15
N ARG A 380 50.15 -59.76 -14.59
CA ARG A 380 50.65 -60.58 -13.43
C ARG A 380 52.20 -60.51 -13.30
N PRO A 381 52.83 -61.01 -12.21
CA PRO A 381 52.46 -61.13 -10.79
C PRO A 381 53.28 -60.06 -9.97
N ALA A 382 53.76 -60.13 -8.71
CA ALA A 382 53.73 -61.04 -7.53
C ALA A 382 53.93 -60.15 -6.25
N GLU A 383 54.04 -60.58 -4.98
CA GLU A 383 54.01 -61.90 -4.33
C GLU A 383 53.33 -61.81 -2.92
N GLN A 384 53.79 -62.52 -1.87
CA GLN A 384 53.07 -62.78 -0.60
C GLN A 384 54.03 -62.95 0.62
N PRO A 385 53.58 -63.19 1.89
CA PRO A 385 52.23 -63.44 2.46
C PRO A 385 51.83 -62.37 3.54
N GLY A 386 50.90 -62.50 4.51
CA GLY A 386 50.12 -63.65 5.04
C GLY A 386 49.09 -63.29 6.15
N GLN A 387 48.67 -64.28 6.94
CA GLN A 387 47.68 -64.25 8.05
C GLN A 387 48.02 -65.38 9.08
N PRO A 388 47.35 -65.57 10.27
CA PRO A 388 46.33 -64.78 10.99
C PRO A 388 46.65 -64.54 12.51
N GLY A 389 45.76 -63.83 13.25
CA GLY A 389 45.52 -64.09 14.70
C GLY A 389 45.52 -62.91 15.70
N GLN A 390 44.68 -63.01 16.74
CA GLN A 390 44.80 -62.30 18.05
C GLN A 390 45.64 -63.17 19.01
N PRO A 391 46.48 -62.60 19.91
CA PRO A 391 46.01 -62.03 21.18
C PRO A 391 46.72 -60.69 21.54
N GLY A 392 46.74 -60.27 22.81
CA GLY A 392 47.36 -59.00 23.25
C GLY A 392 48.13 -59.08 24.57
N GLN A 393 48.19 -57.93 25.27
CA GLN A 393 48.70 -57.67 26.65
C GLN A 393 50.19 -57.27 26.85
N VAL A 394 50.38 -56.03 27.39
CA VAL A 394 51.48 -55.46 28.23
C VAL A 394 52.95 -55.49 27.74
N GLN A 395 53.83 -54.53 28.06
CA GLN A 395 54.07 -53.81 29.35
C GLN A 395 54.46 -52.31 29.23
N SER A 396 54.44 -51.63 30.40
CA SER A 396 54.88 -50.24 30.69
C SER A 396 56.30 -50.28 31.38
N PRO A 397 56.75 -49.44 32.36
CA PRO A 397 56.28 -48.16 32.96
C PRO A 397 57.41 -47.09 33.25
N SER A 398 57.05 -45.94 33.89
CA SER A 398 57.78 -45.13 34.93
C SER A 398 57.69 -43.60 34.73
N ALA A 399 57.55 -42.71 35.74
CA ALA A 399 57.38 -42.85 37.20
C ALA A 399 56.68 -41.61 37.89
N THR A 400 56.38 -41.75 39.20
CA THR A 400 55.64 -40.93 40.21
C THR A 400 56.46 -39.77 40.86
N PRO A 401 56.09 -39.08 42.01
CA PRO A 401 54.91 -39.09 42.95
C PRO A 401 54.22 -37.70 43.18
N SER A 402 52.98 -37.50 43.71
CA SER A 402 52.25 -37.86 44.97
C SER A 402 52.50 -36.92 46.19
N PRO A 403 51.59 -36.79 47.21
CA PRO A 403 50.32 -37.49 47.51
C PRO A 403 49.10 -36.55 47.80
N SER A 404 48.18 -36.87 48.74
CA SER A 404 46.80 -37.35 48.44
C SER A 404 45.87 -37.42 49.70
N THR A 405 44.60 -36.94 49.66
CA THR A 405 43.55 -37.22 50.69
C THR A 405 42.10 -37.32 50.15
N SER A 406 41.43 -38.48 50.38
CA SER A 406 39.98 -38.83 50.48
C SER A 406 38.87 -38.10 49.65
N SER A 407 37.80 -38.76 49.15
CA SER A 407 37.37 -40.19 49.14
C SER A 407 36.18 -40.40 48.16
N ALA A 408 35.92 -41.64 47.70
CA ALA A 408 34.90 -42.02 46.68
C ALA A 408 34.08 -43.29 47.09
N PRO A 409 33.02 -43.71 46.36
CA PRO A 409 33.16 -44.72 45.28
C PRO A 409 32.16 -44.62 44.08
N PRO A 410 32.22 -45.49 43.03
CA PRO A 410 31.58 -45.23 41.72
C PRO A 410 30.78 -46.39 41.03
N ALA A 411 30.24 -46.09 39.83
CA ALA A 411 30.20 -46.92 38.59
C ALA A 411 28.97 -47.77 38.15
N ALA A 412 28.90 -47.89 36.80
CA ALA A 412 28.31 -48.94 35.94
C ALA A 412 26.79 -49.00 35.63
N SER A 413 26.48 -49.39 34.38
CA SER A 413 25.15 -49.68 33.84
C SER A 413 24.84 -51.19 33.84
N PRO A 414 23.57 -51.59 33.99
CA PRO A 414 23.04 -52.74 33.25
C PRO A 414 21.60 -52.52 32.72
N SER A 415 20.98 -53.57 32.19
CA SER A 415 19.60 -53.60 31.68
C SER A 415 18.85 -54.87 32.14
N ALA A 416 17.52 -54.89 31.95
CA ALA A 416 16.57 -55.97 32.27
C ALA A 416 16.28 -56.19 33.79
N ALA A 417 15.18 -56.84 34.22
CA ALA A 417 14.27 -57.70 33.46
C ALA A 417 12.82 -57.81 33.99
N SER A 418 11.93 -58.31 33.12
CA SER A 418 10.77 -59.20 33.40
C SER A 418 9.53 -58.70 34.17
N GLN A 419 8.40 -58.58 33.45
CA GLN A 419 7.26 -59.52 33.60
C GLN A 419 6.30 -59.48 32.39
N ALA A 420 5.60 -60.59 32.14
CA ALA A 420 4.50 -60.73 31.18
C ALA A 420 3.43 -61.67 31.78
N PRO A 421 2.18 -61.61 31.31
CA PRO A 421 1.71 -62.75 30.51
C PRO A 421 0.77 -62.38 29.33
N ASN A 422 0.54 -63.35 28.44
CA ASN A 422 -0.36 -63.25 27.29
C ASN A 422 -1.85 -63.19 27.71
N SER A 423 -2.70 -62.51 26.92
CA SER A 423 -3.67 -63.18 26.01
C SER A 423 -4.80 -62.27 25.53
N ALA A 424 -4.96 -62.11 24.22
CA ALA A 424 -6.23 -62.09 23.45
C ALA A 424 -5.97 -61.51 22.04
N ALA A 425 -6.71 -61.97 21.04
CA ALA A 425 -6.62 -61.48 19.66
C ALA A 425 -7.94 -60.82 19.22
N SER A 426 -7.84 -59.79 18.37
CA SER A 426 -8.83 -59.45 17.33
C SER A 426 -8.27 -58.36 16.40
N SER A 427 -8.50 -58.53 15.11
CA SER A 427 -8.31 -57.53 14.03
C SER A 427 -9.69 -57.16 13.47
N PRO A 428 -9.83 -56.22 12.51
CA PRO A 428 -9.04 -55.01 12.21
C PRO A 428 -9.92 -53.73 12.15
N ALA A 429 -9.29 -52.55 12.12
CA ALA A 429 -9.85 -51.36 11.49
C ALA A 429 -8.70 -50.42 11.07
N ALA A 430 -8.82 -49.76 9.92
CA ALA A 430 -7.79 -48.83 9.43
C ALA A 430 -8.24 -47.38 9.65
N THR A 431 -7.41 -46.61 10.36
CA THR A 431 -7.53 -45.16 10.48
C THR A 431 -6.13 -44.55 10.41
N THR A 432 -5.87 -43.68 9.44
CA THR A 432 -4.58 -43.02 9.23
C THR A 432 -4.37 -41.88 10.24
N PRO A 433 -3.33 -41.92 11.10
CA PRO A 433 -2.95 -40.77 11.90
C PRO A 433 -2.12 -39.80 11.05
N VAL A 434 -2.62 -38.57 10.85
CA VAL A 434 -1.82 -37.48 10.29
C VAL A 434 -0.87 -36.97 11.38
N SER A 435 0.35 -37.50 11.38
CA SER A 435 1.43 -37.06 12.28
C SER A 435 2.15 -35.84 11.71
N THR A 436 1.56 -34.64 11.85
CA THR A 436 2.31 -33.39 11.67
C THR A 436 3.39 -33.29 12.75
N PRO A 437 4.68 -33.19 12.41
CA PRO A 437 5.72 -32.94 13.41
C PRO A 437 5.54 -31.53 14.01
N PRO A 438 5.87 -31.32 15.29
CA PRO A 438 5.85 -29.98 15.87
C PRO A 438 6.93 -29.12 15.19
N SER A 439 6.50 -28.03 14.53
CA SER A 439 7.41 -27.04 13.97
C SER A 439 8.19 -26.35 15.09
N SER A 440 9.50 -26.62 15.17
CA SER A 440 10.41 -25.84 16.03
C SER A 440 10.28 -24.34 15.69
N PRO A 441 10.26 -23.45 16.68
CA PRO A 441 10.28 -22.02 16.41
C PRO A 441 11.59 -21.68 15.68
N LEU A 442 11.47 -21.18 14.44
CA LEU A 442 12.58 -20.50 13.76
C LEU A 442 13.10 -19.39 14.66
N ASN A 443 14.42 -19.24 14.76
CA ASN A 443 15.00 -18.18 15.57
C ASN A 443 14.50 -16.82 15.06
N LEU A 444 14.04 -15.93 15.95
CA LEU A 444 13.50 -14.61 15.61
C LEU A 444 14.51 -13.63 14.97
N ARG A 445 15.68 -14.12 14.54
CA ARG A 445 16.74 -13.42 13.80
C ARG A 445 16.70 -13.65 12.29
N THR A 446 15.99 -14.67 11.79
CA THR A 446 16.16 -15.22 10.42
C THR A 446 15.68 -14.33 9.27
N VAL A 447 14.97 -13.24 9.56
CA VAL A 447 14.54 -12.24 8.56
C VAL A 447 15.13 -10.85 8.84
N LEU A 448 15.84 -10.66 9.96
CA LEU A 448 16.51 -9.38 10.31
C LEU A 448 17.75 -9.07 9.46
N GLY A 449 18.14 -9.99 8.55
CA GLY A 449 19.12 -9.72 7.49
C GLY A 449 18.50 -9.13 6.21
N ALA A 450 17.17 -9.08 6.09
CA ALA A 450 16.47 -8.43 4.99
C ALA A 450 16.14 -6.98 5.38
N GLY A 451 16.57 -6.02 4.57
CA GLY A 451 16.21 -4.61 4.73
C GLY A 451 14.74 -4.35 4.41
N ALA A 452 14.23 -3.21 4.88
CA ALA A 452 12.84 -2.81 4.65
C ALA A 452 12.50 -2.63 3.15
N LEU A 453 13.50 -2.35 2.30
CA LEU A 453 13.35 -2.35 0.84
C LEU A 453 13.11 -3.75 0.28
N LEU A 454 13.96 -4.73 0.57
CA LEU A 454 13.74 -6.13 0.17
C LEU A 454 12.41 -6.69 0.70
N ALA A 455 12.04 -6.32 1.93
CA ALA A 455 10.73 -6.67 2.51
C ALA A 455 9.56 -6.05 1.71
N ALA A 456 9.69 -4.79 1.30
CA ALA A 456 8.73 -4.14 0.41
C ALA A 456 8.71 -4.79 -0.98
N ALA A 457 9.86 -5.09 -1.59
CA ALA A 457 10.00 -5.75 -2.89
C ALA A 457 9.26 -7.10 -2.92
N VAL A 458 9.51 -7.97 -1.94
CA VAL A 458 8.81 -9.27 -1.82
C VAL A 458 7.32 -9.08 -1.57
N THR A 459 6.92 -8.13 -0.73
CA THR A 459 5.51 -7.89 -0.41
C THR A 459 4.75 -7.34 -1.62
N SER A 460 5.37 -6.45 -2.41
CA SER A 460 4.85 -5.94 -3.68
C SER A 460 4.75 -7.04 -4.74
N ALA A 461 5.77 -7.92 -4.86
CA ALA A 461 5.74 -9.06 -5.77
C ALA A 461 4.55 -9.98 -5.48
N LEU A 462 4.31 -10.31 -4.21
CA LEU A 462 3.17 -11.11 -3.75
C LEU A 462 1.85 -10.38 -3.98
N ALA A 463 1.75 -9.09 -3.64
CA ALA A 463 0.53 -8.30 -3.83
C ALA A 463 0.14 -8.20 -5.31
N LEU A 464 1.09 -7.92 -6.20
CA LEU A 464 0.86 -7.85 -7.64
C LEU A 464 0.49 -9.23 -8.22
N ARG A 465 1.19 -10.31 -7.84
CA ARG A 465 0.81 -11.68 -8.23
C ARG A 465 -0.62 -12.03 -7.79
N ARG A 466 -0.98 -11.76 -6.54
CA ARG A 466 -2.33 -12.00 -5.99
C ARG A 466 -3.40 -11.16 -6.67
N THR A 467 -3.09 -9.93 -7.08
CA THR A 467 -3.98 -9.08 -7.87
C THR A 467 -4.17 -9.63 -9.29
N LEU A 468 -3.10 -10.01 -9.98
CA LEU A 468 -3.18 -10.67 -11.29
C LEU A 468 -3.93 -12.02 -11.23
N GLN A 469 -3.83 -12.74 -10.11
CA GLN A 469 -4.57 -13.98 -9.88
C GLN A 469 -6.08 -13.73 -9.72
N ARG A 470 -6.49 -12.67 -9.00
CA ARG A 470 -7.91 -12.26 -8.89
C ARG A 470 -8.47 -11.72 -10.21
N ARG A 471 -7.65 -11.01 -11.00
CA ARG A 471 -8.02 -10.48 -12.32
C ARG A 471 -8.26 -11.57 -13.37
N ARG A 472 -7.36 -12.54 -13.47
CA ARG A 472 -7.47 -13.68 -14.41
C ARG A 472 -8.57 -14.69 -14.08
N ARG A 473 -9.24 -14.53 -12.94
CA ARG A 473 -10.25 -15.45 -12.40
C ARG A 473 -11.63 -15.02 -12.87
N GLN A 474 -12.33 -15.92 -13.54
CA GLN A 474 -13.67 -15.67 -14.09
C GLN A 474 -14.75 -15.66 -12.99
N PRO A 475 -15.96 -15.15 -13.27
CA PRO A 475 -17.14 -15.39 -12.44
C PRO A 475 -17.31 -16.89 -12.13
N GLY A 476 -17.84 -17.23 -10.95
CA GLY A 476 -18.08 -18.62 -10.57
C GLY A 476 -16.83 -19.47 -10.26
N GLU A 477 -15.62 -18.96 -10.43
CA GLU A 477 -14.36 -19.65 -10.06
C GLU A 477 -13.87 -19.32 -8.63
N THR A 478 -12.71 -19.83 -8.23
CA THR A 478 -12.02 -19.56 -6.96
C THR A 478 -10.50 -19.63 -7.15
N ILE A 479 -9.76 -18.72 -6.51
CA ILE A 479 -8.29 -18.66 -6.56
C ILE A 479 -7.61 -19.55 -5.50
N ALA A 480 -6.35 -19.91 -5.71
CA ALA A 480 -5.58 -20.71 -4.76
C ALA A 480 -5.01 -19.84 -3.62
N ILE A 481 -5.60 -19.94 -2.43
CA ILE A 481 -5.23 -19.15 -1.24
C ILE A 481 -4.53 -20.03 -0.20
N ALA A 482 -3.41 -19.57 0.37
CA ALA A 482 -2.77 -20.25 1.50
C ALA A 482 -3.62 -20.08 2.77
N PRO A 483 -3.99 -21.14 3.50
CA PRO A 483 -4.86 -21.01 4.66
C PRO A 483 -4.26 -20.17 5.80
N GLN A 484 -2.92 -20.05 5.84
CA GLN A 484 -2.17 -19.12 6.69
C GLN A 484 -0.91 -18.65 5.93
N PRO A 485 -0.44 -17.41 6.11
CA PRO A 485 0.83 -16.97 5.53
C PRO A 485 2.00 -17.72 6.16
N SER A 486 3.12 -17.79 5.45
CA SER A 486 4.36 -18.35 5.98
C SER A 486 5.00 -17.44 7.06
N ALA A 487 5.98 -17.97 7.81
CA ALA A 487 6.66 -17.17 8.84
C ALA A 487 7.50 -16.05 8.20
N ALA A 488 8.20 -16.36 7.11
CA ALA A 488 8.98 -15.38 6.34
C ALA A 488 8.08 -14.31 5.71
N GLU A 489 6.97 -14.70 5.09
CA GLU A 489 5.97 -13.77 4.53
C GLU A 489 5.39 -12.85 5.61
N ALA A 490 4.99 -13.39 6.76
CA ALA A 490 4.43 -12.58 7.85
C ALA A 490 5.46 -11.62 8.45
N GLN A 491 6.75 -11.98 8.46
CA GLN A 491 7.83 -11.10 8.92
C GLN A 491 8.15 -10.00 7.90
N LEU A 492 8.28 -10.33 6.61
CA LEU A 492 8.53 -9.34 5.56
C LEU A 492 7.34 -8.37 5.40
N ALA A 493 6.10 -8.86 5.36
CA ALA A 493 4.92 -8.00 5.27
C ALA A 493 4.72 -7.08 6.50
N ALA A 494 5.35 -7.40 7.63
CA ALA A 494 5.36 -6.56 8.84
C ALA A 494 6.62 -5.66 8.95
N ALA A 495 7.68 -5.93 8.18
CA ALA A 495 8.90 -5.12 8.10
C ALA A 495 8.96 -4.21 6.85
N ALA A 496 8.08 -4.42 5.88
CA ALA A 496 7.97 -3.66 4.65
C ALA A 496 7.53 -2.21 4.91
N GLU A 497 8.42 -1.26 4.65
CA GLU A 497 8.12 0.19 4.66
C GLU A 497 8.41 0.82 3.28
N PRO A 498 7.53 0.59 2.29
CA PRO A 498 7.74 1.03 0.90
C PRO A 498 7.85 2.55 0.75
N GLY A 499 7.33 3.34 1.69
CA GLY A 499 7.42 4.81 1.65
C GLY A 499 8.85 5.35 1.64
N GLY A 500 9.84 4.59 2.12
CA GLY A 500 11.25 4.92 1.96
C GLY A 500 11.72 4.81 0.49
N ALA A 501 11.26 3.77 -0.22
CA ALA A 501 11.52 3.57 -1.65
C ALA A 501 10.87 4.68 -2.48
N THR A 502 9.56 4.87 -2.33
CA THR A 502 8.80 5.87 -3.09
C THR A 502 9.39 7.27 -2.89
N ARG A 503 9.77 7.64 -1.66
CA ARG A 503 10.40 8.94 -1.38
C ARG A 503 11.77 9.10 -2.02
N LEU A 504 12.59 8.05 -2.12
CA LEU A 504 13.86 8.10 -2.84
C LEU A 504 13.63 8.23 -4.35
N ASP A 505 12.73 7.42 -4.94
CA ASP A 505 12.41 7.46 -6.37
C ASP A 505 11.90 8.84 -6.79
N LEU A 506 10.92 9.39 -6.07
CA LEU A 506 10.37 10.72 -6.32
C LEU A 506 11.44 11.82 -6.19
N ALA A 507 12.34 11.74 -5.19
CA ALA A 507 13.40 12.73 -5.02
C ALA A 507 14.44 12.69 -6.15
N LEU A 508 14.87 11.49 -6.57
CA LEU A 508 15.80 11.32 -7.67
C LEU A 508 15.20 11.78 -9.01
N ARG A 509 13.93 11.42 -9.28
CA ARG A 509 13.22 11.87 -10.49
C ARG A 509 12.91 13.36 -10.48
N THR A 510 12.63 13.94 -9.31
CA THR A 510 12.48 15.41 -9.15
C THR A 510 13.81 16.12 -9.45
N MET A 511 14.94 15.62 -8.96
CA MET A 511 16.28 16.15 -9.29
C MET A 511 16.56 16.09 -10.79
N ALA A 512 16.27 14.96 -11.44
CA ALA A 512 16.42 14.79 -12.88
C ALA A 512 15.51 15.71 -13.70
N HIS A 513 14.28 15.95 -13.24
CA HIS A 513 13.36 16.89 -13.88
C HIS A 513 13.87 18.34 -13.75
N GLN A 514 14.28 18.76 -12.55
CA GLN A 514 14.75 20.13 -12.29
C GLN A 514 16.04 20.42 -13.07
N ALA A 515 17.02 19.51 -13.04
CA ALA A 515 18.27 19.64 -13.80
C ALA A 515 18.06 19.76 -15.32
N ALA A 516 17.01 19.13 -15.86
CA ALA A 516 16.62 19.21 -17.27
C ALA A 516 15.85 20.49 -17.66
N GLN A 517 15.40 21.29 -16.68
CA GLN A 517 14.67 22.56 -16.91
C GLN A 517 15.55 23.80 -16.75
N GLU A 518 16.74 23.69 -16.15
CA GLU A 518 17.67 24.81 -16.03
C GLU A 518 18.25 25.23 -17.39
N GLU A 519 18.32 26.54 -17.67
CA GLU A 519 18.72 27.07 -18.99
C GLU A 519 20.14 26.68 -19.44
N ASN A 520 21.02 26.28 -18.50
CA ASN A 520 22.36 25.78 -18.79
C ASN A 520 22.43 24.25 -18.98
N GLY A 521 21.33 23.51 -18.78
CA GLY A 521 21.27 22.05 -18.86
C GLY A 521 22.20 21.37 -17.85
N ALA A 522 21.93 21.56 -16.55
CA ALA A 522 22.77 21.04 -15.48
C ALA A 522 22.95 19.51 -15.61
N ALA A 523 24.20 19.06 -15.75
CA ALA A 523 24.48 17.64 -15.88
C ALA A 523 24.13 16.90 -14.57
N LEU A 524 23.33 15.84 -14.67
CA LEU A 524 23.00 14.98 -13.53
C LEU A 524 24.29 14.48 -12.85
N PRO A 525 24.43 14.65 -11.53
CA PRO A 525 25.63 14.25 -10.81
C PRO A 525 25.80 12.74 -10.85
N ALA A 526 27.03 12.26 -10.85
CA ALA A 526 27.26 10.86 -10.49
C ALA A 526 27.00 10.70 -8.98
N LEU A 527 26.07 9.82 -8.60
CA LEU A 527 25.89 9.40 -7.21
C LEU A 527 26.62 8.08 -6.97
N ARG A 528 27.33 7.97 -5.84
CA ARG A 528 27.99 6.75 -5.40
C ARG A 528 27.06 5.85 -4.60
N ALA A 529 26.29 6.44 -3.68
CA ALA A 529 25.44 5.73 -2.74
C ALA A 529 24.16 6.50 -2.37
N ALA A 530 23.19 5.80 -1.78
CA ALA A 530 22.03 6.39 -1.11
C ALA A 530 21.85 5.76 0.29
N ARG A 531 21.28 6.52 1.23
CA ARG A 531 20.92 6.05 2.58
C ARG A 531 19.45 6.30 2.83
N ILE A 532 18.75 5.26 3.28
CA ILE A 532 17.33 5.36 3.71
C ILE A 532 17.27 5.05 5.21
N GLY A 533 17.12 6.10 6.01
CA GLY A 533 16.90 5.99 7.44
C GLY A 533 15.43 6.18 7.83
N ALA A 534 15.10 5.92 9.10
CA ALA A 534 13.71 5.95 9.59
C ALA A 534 12.99 7.32 9.48
N ARG A 535 13.71 8.40 9.13
CA ARG A 535 13.18 9.77 8.96
C ARG A 535 13.83 10.60 7.85
N ALA A 536 14.90 10.13 7.23
CA ALA A 536 15.68 10.87 6.26
C ALA A 536 16.02 9.98 5.06
N VAL A 537 16.07 10.59 3.88
CA VAL A 537 16.66 10.01 2.68
C VAL A 537 17.85 10.88 2.32
N GLU A 538 19.01 10.26 2.11
CA GLU A 538 20.26 10.93 1.83
C GLU A 538 20.93 10.31 0.60
N VAL A 539 21.70 11.10 -0.15
CA VAL A 539 22.51 10.62 -1.28
C VAL A 539 23.95 11.10 -1.14
N LEU A 540 24.89 10.30 -1.62
CA LEU A 540 26.32 10.61 -1.61
C LEU A 540 26.78 10.85 -3.05
N PRO A 541 27.21 12.06 -3.44
CA PRO A 541 27.79 12.31 -4.75
C PRO A 541 29.13 11.59 -4.91
N GLU A 542 29.55 11.40 -6.15
CA GLU A 542 30.88 10.88 -6.50
C GLU A 542 31.96 11.96 -6.30
N ASP A 543 31.66 13.20 -6.69
CA ASP A 543 32.46 14.38 -6.37
C ASP A 543 31.93 15.03 -5.09
N LEU A 544 32.68 14.87 -4.00
CA LEU A 544 32.36 15.43 -2.69
C LEU A 544 32.50 16.97 -2.62
N ALA A 545 33.10 17.59 -3.65
CA ALA A 545 33.17 19.05 -3.78
C ALA A 545 31.98 19.65 -4.55
N GLN A 546 31.09 18.83 -5.13
CA GLN A 546 29.92 19.31 -5.85
C GLN A 546 28.83 19.85 -4.91
N GLU A 547 28.26 21.01 -5.25
CA GLU A 547 27.13 21.60 -4.53
C GLU A 547 25.84 20.78 -4.72
N ALA A 548 25.05 20.68 -3.65
CA ALA A 548 23.85 19.83 -3.64
C ALA A 548 22.75 20.39 -4.55
N LEU A 549 22.26 19.56 -5.48
CA LEU A 549 21.15 19.90 -6.36
C LEU A 549 19.80 19.67 -5.67
N ALA A 550 18.85 20.55 -5.95
CA ALA A 550 17.45 20.39 -5.51
C ALA A 550 16.85 19.06 -6.05
N PRO A 551 15.96 18.39 -5.29
CA PRO A 551 15.37 18.78 -4.01
C PRO A 551 16.23 18.44 -2.77
N PHE A 552 17.46 17.97 -2.96
CA PHE A 552 18.40 17.70 -1.86
C PHE A 552 19.10 18.98 -1.39
N THR A 553 19.69 18.93 -0.21
CA THR A 553 20.45 20.04 0.39
C THR A 553 21.70 19.52 1.10
N THR A 554 22.76 20.31 1.22
CA THR A 554 24.03 19.87 1.84
C THR A 554 23.83 19.45 3.31
N GLY A 555 24.20 18.20 3.63
CA GLY A 555 23.99 17.59 4.93
C GLY A 555 25.23 17.56 5.82
N ARG A 556 25.64 16.35 6.23
CA ARG A 556 26.80 16.09 7.10
C ARG A 556 27.68 15.02 6.49
N ALA A 557 29.00 15.18 6.63
CA ALA A 557 29.99 14.25 6.06
C ALA A 557 29.70 13.97 4.58
N ASP A 558 29.53 15.06 3.82
CA ASP A 558 29.40 15.11 2.36
C ASP A 558 28.16 14.44 1.75
N TRP A 559 27.31 13.84 2.58
CA TRP A 559 25.94 13.43 2.21
C TRP A 559 25.04 14.64 1.94
N TRP A 560 24.24 14.58 0.88
CA TRP A 560 23.13 15.49 0.62
C TRP A 560 21.84 14.90 1.20
N VAL A 561 21.02 15.72 1.86
CA VAL A 561 19.83 15.30 2.61
C VAL A 561 18.58 15.85 1.96
N LEU A 562 17.58 14.97 1.77
CA LEU A 562 16.22 15.35 1.38
C LEU A 562 15.48 15.95 2.59
N ALA A 563 15.05 17.20 2.48
CA ALA A 563 14.28 17.84 3.55
C ALA A 563 12.92 17.14 3.74
N ALA A 564 12.47 17.00 5.00
CA ALA A 564 11.27 16.23 5.31
C ALA A 564 9.96 16.80 4.70
N GLY A 565 9.98 18.08 4.30
CA GLY A 565 8.97 18.77 3.51
C GLY A 565 9.56 19.45 2.27
N ALA A 566 10.53 18.80 1.61
CA ALA A 566 10.94 19.18 0.27
C ALA A 566 9.76 19.05 -0.70
N ASP A 567 9.65 19.98 -1.65
CA ASP A 567 8.68 19.90 -2.73
C ASP A 567 9.14 18.85 -3.75
N LEU A 568 8.24 17.95 -4.15
CA LEU A 568 8.51 16.78 -4.97
C LEU A 568 7.43 16.65 -6.04
N LEU A 569 7.81 16.12 -7.20
CA LEU A 569 6.84 15.72 -8.22
C LEU A 569 5.82 14.73 -7.65
N ASP A 570 4.58 14.83 -8.12
CA ASP A 570 3.58 13.81 -7.89
C ASP A 570 3.94 12.49 -8.60
N GLU A 571 3.33 11.38 -8.18
CA GLU A 571 3.67 10.06 -8.67
C GLU A 571 3.34 9.84 -10.17
N GLU A 572 2.39 10.54 -10.78
CA GLU A 572 2.09 10.38 -12.23
C GLU A 572 3.04 11.22 -13.10
N THR A 573 3.38 12.44 -12.68
CA THR A 573 4.42 13.26 -13.34
C THR A 573 5.81 12.66 -13.19
N ALA A 574 6.18 12.20 -12.00
CA ALA A 574 7.48 11.56 -11.74
C ALA A 574 7.69 10.32 -12.61
N ARG A 575 6.64 9.50 -12.84
CA ARG A 575 6.71 8.32 -13.73
C ARG A 575 7.03 8.66 -15.19
N GLN A 576 6.81 9.89 -15.65
CA GLN A 576 7.22 10.33 -17.01
C GLN A 576 8.72 10.65 -17.10
N VAL A 577 9.41 10.80 -15.97
CA VAL A 577 10.85 11.09 -15.91
C VAL A 577 11.61 9.76 -15.80
N PRO A 578 12.51 9.42 -16.76
CA PRO A 578 13.31 8.20 -16.68
C PRO A 578 14.13 8.12 -15.39
N ALA A 579 14.30 6.93 -14.84
CA ALA A 579 15.03 6.73 -13.59
C ALA A 579 16.52 7.09 -13.76
N PRO A 580 17.08 8.07 -13.03
CA PRO A 580 18.44 8.57 -13.29
C PRO A 580 19.55 7.66 -12.75
N TYR A 581 19.25 6.82 -11.74
CA TYR A 581 20.21 5.91 -11.10
C TYR A 581 19.60 4.51 -10.92
N PRO A 582 19.27 3.82 -12.03
CA PRO A 582 18.36 2.68 -11.98
C PRO A 582 19.00 1.44 -11.30
N GLY A 583 20.32 1.38 -11.18
CA GLY A 583 21.07 0.31 -10.50
C GLY A 583 21.40 0.57 -9.02
N LEU A 584 20.70 1.47 -8.33
CA LEU A 584 20.78 1.58 -6.87
C LEU A 584 20.21 0.32 -6.19
N ALA A 585 21.00 -0.37 -5.35
CA ALA A 585 20.58 -1.58 -4.64
C ALA A 585 21.12 -1.64 -3.20
N THR A 586 20.32 -2.13 -2.25
CA THR A 586 20.70 -2.26 -0.85
C THR A 586 21.78 -3.31 -0.65
N ILE A 587 22.95 -2.89 -0.16
CA ILE A 587 24.08 -3.76 0.16
C ILE A 587 24.01 -4.22 1.62
N GLY A 588 23.44 -3.41 2.51
CA GLY A 588 23.33 -3.72 3.93
C GLY A 588 22.68 -2.61 4.75
N SER A 589 22.73 -2.75 6.06
CA SER A 589 22.21 -1.79 7.03
C SER A 589 23.26 -1.38 8.07
N THR A 590 23.20 -0.13 8.52
CA THR A 590 24.04 0.38 9.61
C THR A 590 23.62 -0.22 10.95
N ALA A 591 24.44 -0.06 12.00
CA ALA A 591 24.06 -0.43 13.36
C ALA A 591 22.82 0.33 13.92
N ALA A 592 22.40 1.42 13.27
CA ALA A 592 21.16 2.14 13.58
C ALA A 592 19.93 1.61 12.83
N GLY A 593 20.12 0.73 11.83
CA GLY A 593 19.07 0.19 10.97
C GLY A 593 18.84 0.98 9.68
N ASP A 594 19.61 2.03 9.41
CA ASP A 594 19.53 2.78 8.15
C ASP A 594 20.08 1.91 7.00
N LEU A 595 19.36 1.84 5.89
CA LEU A 595 19.76 1.05 4.73
C LEU A 595 20.80 1.80 3.90
N ILE A 596 21.84 1.11 3.44
CA ILE A 596 22.88 1.65 2.55
C ILE A 596 22.74 0.98 1.18
N LEU A 597 22.50 1.80 0.16
CA LEU A 597 22.41 1.40 -1.23
C LEU A 597 23.66 1.86 -1.98
N LEU A 598 24.26 1.00 -2.80
CA LEU A 598 25.29 1.39 -3.77
C LEU A 598 24.69 1.55 -5.16
N ASN A 599 25.20 2.51 -5.93
CA ASN A 599 24.89 2.67 -7.34
C ASN A 599 25.75 1.71 -8.17
N LEU A 600 25.33 0.44 -8.25
CA LEU A 600 26.14 -0.65 -8.81
C LEU A 600 26.77 -0.33 -10.19
N PRO A 601 26.06 0.28 -11.17
CA PRO A 601 26.62 0.66 -12.48
C PRO A 601 27.78 1.66 -12.48
N ARG A 602 28.24 2.13 -11.30
CA ARG A 602 29.43 2.99 -11.13
C ARG A 602 30.69 2.20 -10.78
N VAL A 603 30.57 0.94 -10.38
CA VAL A 603 31.71 0.06 -10.05
C VAL A 603 31.77 -1.13 -11.03
N PRO A 604 32.97 -1.59 -11.42
CA PRO A 604 33.12 -2.72 -12.33
C PRO A 604 32.81 -4.06 -11.65
N ALA A 605 33.07 -4.17 -10.34
CA ALA A 605 32.73 -5.34 -9.56
C ALA A 605 32.48 -5.03 -8.07
N VAL A 606 31.70 -5.89 -7.41
CA VAL A 606 31.59 -6.01 -5.94
C VAL A 606 31.75 -7.49 -5.60
N LEU A 607 32.77 -7.84 -4.83
CA LEU A 607 33.16 -9.22 -4.58
C LEU A 607 32.65 -9.72 -3.22
N LEU A 608 32.26 -10.99 -3.17
CA LEU A 608 31.66 -11.60 -2.00
C LEU A 608 32.54 -12.71 -1.42
N ASP A 609 32.86 -12.62 -0.14
CA ASP A 609 33.63 -13.62 0.62
C ASP A 609 32.73 -14.40 1.59
N GLY A 610 33.17 -15.59 2.00
CA GLY A 610 32.51 -16.42 3.01
C GLY A 610 31.92 -17.72 2.45
N ASN A 611 30.75 -18.11 2.97
CA ASN A 611 30.11 -19.38 2.64
C ASN A 611 29.32 -19.25 1.32
N PRO A 612 29.47 -20.15 0.33
CA PRO A 612 28.70 -20.13 -0.92
C PRO A 612 27.17 -20.05 -0.74
N VAL A 613 26.63 -20.61 0.35
CA VAL A 613 25.20 -20.43 0.70
C VAL A 613 24.91 -18.96 0.99
N HIS A 614 25.68 -18.33 1.88
CA HIS A 614 25.50 -16.93 2.25
C HIS A 614 25.74 -15.98 1.06
N ILE A 615 26.72 -16.27 0.21
CA ILE A 615 26.94 -15.54 -1.07
C ILE A 615 25.69 -15.63 -1.95
N THR A 616 25.10 -16.82 -2.08
CA THR A 616 23.85 -17.01 -2.83
C THR A 616 22.68 -16.24 -2.19
N GLU A 617 22.60 -16.15 -0.86
CA GLU A 617 21.58 -15.38 -0.14
C GLU A 617 21.73 -13.85 -0.34
N VAL A 618 22.96 -13.34 -0.53
CA VAL A 618 23.20 -11.95 -0.97
C VAL A 618 22.74 -11.77 -2.41
N CYS A 619 23.20 -12.61 -3.34
CA CYS A 619 22.86 -12.47 -4.76
C CYS A 619 21.36 -12.64 -5.04
N ILE A 620 20.65 -13.51 -4.29
CA ILE A 620 19.18 -13.59 -4.32
C ILE A 620 18.55 -12.31 -3.77
N SER A 621 19.05 -11.74 -2.67
CA SER A 621 18.49 -10.49 -2.12
C SER A 621 18.61 -9.32 -3.10
N LEU A 622 19.76 -9.17 -3.74
CA LEU A 622 19.99 -8.17 -4.79
C LEU A 622 19.07 -8.40 -5.99
N ALA A 623 18.96 -9.64 -6.49
CA ALA A 623 18.11 -9.98 -7.62
C ALA A 623 16.63 -9.67 -7.36
N VAL A 624 16.12 -10.02 -6.17
CA VAL A 624 14.71 -9.80 -5.80
C VAL A 624 14.40 -8.33 -5.55
N GLU A 625 15.32 -7.58 -4.94
CA GLU A 625 15.16 -6.13 -4.75
C GLU A 625 15.21 -5.39 -6.10
N LEU A 626 16.27 -5.58 -6.90
CA LEU A 626 16.40 -4.96 -8.22
C LEU A 626 15.26 -5.34 -9.17
N GLY A 627 14.75 -6.58 -9.11
CA GLY A 627 13.63 -7.01 -9.96
C GLY A 627 12.32 -6.25 -9.72
N MET A 628 12.13 -5.67 -8.53
CA MET A 628 10.88 -5.02 -8.07
C MET A 628 11.05 -3.55 -7.63
N SER A 629 12.27 -2.99 -7.65
CA SER A 629 12.54 -1.60 -7.25
C SER A 629 11.99 -0.59 -8.26
N PRO A 630 11.33 0.51 -7.83
CA PRO A 630 10.64 1.43 -8.74
C PRO A 630 11.58 2.19 -9.69
N TRP A 631 12.82 2.48 -9.25
CA TRP A 631 13.86 3.07 -10.11
C TRP A 631 14.56 2.05 -11.03
N ALA A 632 14.42 0.74 -10.80
CA ALA A 632 15.09 -0.28 -11.61
C ALA A 632 14.38 -0.55 -12.96
N SER A 633 13.60 0.43 -13.45
CA SER A 633 12.83 0.38 -14.70
C SER A 633 13.67 0.17 -15.97
N ASP A 634 14.99 0.34 -15.87
CA ASP A 634 15.92 0.34 -16.99
C ASP A 634 17.19 -0.49 -16.71
N VAL A 635 17.13 -1.45 -15.78
CA VAL A 635 18.23 -2.40 -15.52
C VAL A 635 17.90 -3.78 -16.06
N GLN A 636 18.89 -4.46 -16.64
CA GLN A 636 18.87 -5.90 -16.87
C GLN A 636 19.70 -6.61 -15.80
N VAL A 637 19.10 -7.59 -15.12
CA VAL A 637 19.75 -8.40 -14.08
C VAL A 637 19.93 -9.81 -14.61
N VAL A 638 21.14 -10.35 -14.53
CA VAL A 638 21.42 -11.72 -14.96
C VAL A 638 21.91 -12.55 -13.78
N THR A 639 21.15 -13.57 -13.38
CA THR A 639 21.53 -14.48 -12.29
C THR A 639 22.28 -15.69 -12.85
N VAL A 640 23.47 -15.93 -12.31
CA VAL A 640 24.44 -16.91 -12.82
C VAL A 640 24.66 -18.01 -11.79
N GLY A 641 24.16 -19.20 -12.10
CA GLY A 641 24.25 -20.38 -11.24
C GLY A 641 23.25 -20.44 -10.08
N PHE A 642 22.30 -19.49 -9.99
CA PHE A 642 21.23 -19.49 -8.97
C PHE A 642 19.94 -18.83 -9.49
N GLY A 643 18.84 -19.10 -8.79
CA GLY A 643 17.57 -18.39 -9.02
C GLY A 643 16.90 -18.73 -10.36
N GLU A 644 16.99 -20.00 -10.78
CA GLU A 644 16.34 -20.50 -12.00
C GLU A 644 14.82 -20.28 -12.04
N ASP A 645 14.23 -20.16 -10.85
CA ASP A 645 12.83 -19.86 -10.59
C ASP A 645 12.50 -18.35 -10.58
N LEU A 646 13.47 -17.45 -10.33
CA LEU A 646 13.22 -16.00 -10.21
C LEU A 646 12.50 -15.36 -11.41
N PRO A 647 12.86 -15.64 -12.68
CA PRO A 647 12.15 -15.10 -13.86
C PRO A 647 10.70 -15.58 -13.98
N HIS A 648 10.34 -16.68 -13.31
CA HIS A 648 8.98 -17.24 -13.32
C HIS A 648 8.17 -16.89 -12.07
N LEU A 649 8.84 -16.60 -10.95
CA LEU A 649 8.24 -16.22 -9.67
C LEU A 649 7.89 -14.73 -9.58
N LEU A 650 8.79 -13.84 -10.01
CA LEU A 650 8.54 -12.39 -9.95
C LEU A 650 7.68 -11.92 -11.13
N PRO A 651 6.78 -10.94 -10.95
CA PRO A 651 6.01 -10.34 -12.05
C PRO A 651 6.85 -9.30 -12.81
N THR A 652 7.99 -9.71 -13.39
CA THR A 652 8.92 -8.80 -14.11
C THR A 652 9.70 -9.53 -15.20
N ALA A 653 10.01 -8.85 -16.30
CA ALA A 653 10.84 -9.38 -17.39
C ALA A 653 12.35 -9.07 -17.20
N ARG A 654 12.73 -8.41 -16.10
CA ARG A 654 14.07 -7.83 -15.88
C ARG A 654 15.17 -8.83 -15.52
N ILE A 655 14.79 -10.02 -15.06
CA ILE A 655 15.72 -11.05 -14.60
C ILE A 655 15.86 -12.14 -15.66
N THR A 656 17.08 -12.35 -16.14
CA THR A 656 17.46 -13.50 -16.97
C THR A 656 18.27 -14.49 -16.12
N HIS A 657 17.94 -15.78 -16.12
CA HIS A 657 18.75 -16.80 -15.47
C HIS A 657 19.67 -17.51 -16.47
N MET A 658 20.94 -17.72 -16.08
CA MET A 658 21.92 -18.50 -16.82
C MET A 658 22.62 -19.51 -15.92
N ARG A 659 22.64 -20.79 -16.34
CA ARG A 659 23.20 -21.88 -15.52
C ARG A 659 24.72 -21.85 -15.33
N GLN A 660 25.47 -21.13 -16.17
CA GLN A 660 26.94 -21.16 -16.21
C GLN A 660 27.54 -19.79 -16.60
N PRO A 661 28.65 -19.36 -15.97
CA PRO A 661 29.31 -18.08 -16.26
C PRO A 661 29.70 -17.87 -17.74
N ALA A 662 30.15 -18.90 -18.44
CA ALA A 662 30.51 -18.83 -19.86
C ALA A 662 29.33 -18.39 -20.77
N HIS A 663 28.08 -18.68 -20.38
CA HIS A 663 26.91 -18.19 -21.11
C HIS A 663 26.65 -16.70 -20.85
N ALA A 664 26.89 -16.22 -19.61
CA ALA A 664 26.74 -14.82 -19.25
C ALA A 664 27.84 -13.93 -19.88
N LEU A 665 29.06 -14.43 -19.98
CA LEU A 665 30.14 -13.81 -20.75
C LEU A 665 29.82 -13.76 -22.26
N ARG A 666 29.20 -14.81 -22.81
CA ARG A 666 28.76 -14.82 -24.21
C ARG A 666 27.67 -13.75 -24.46
N ASP A 667 26.62 -13.72 -23.65
CA ASP A 667 25.54 -12.75 -23.77
C ASP A 667 26.04 -11.31 -23.57
N LEU A 668 26.98 -11.10 -22.63
CA LEU A 668 27.71 -9.84 -22.50
C LEU A 668 28.44 -9.45 -23.79
N ASN A 669 29.23 -10.36 -24.38
CA ASN A 669 29.96 -10.07 -25.61
C ASN A 669 29.04 -9.80 -26.81
N GLU A 670 27.87 -10.45 -26.88
CA GLU A 670 26.84 -10.16 -27.89
C GLU A 670 26.23 -8.76 -27.68
N ARG A 671 25.97 -8.34 -26.43
CA ARG A 671 25.52 -6.96 -26.10
C ARG A 671 26.56 -5.88 -26.35
N LEU A 672 27.83 -6.14 -26.03
CA LEU A 672 28.92 -5.18 -26.30
C LEU A 672 29.15 -5.03 -27.81
N LEU A 673 28.92 -6.09 -28.59
CA LEU A 673 28.93 -6.03 -30.06
C LEU A 673 27.73 -5.24 -30.61
N GLU A 674 26.52 -5.43 -30.07
CA GLU A 674 25.34 -4.63 -30.41
C GLU A 674 25.55 -3.15 -30.10
N ALA A 675 26.04 -2.82 -28.89
CA ALA A 675 26.33 -1.46 -28.48
C ALA A 675 27.45 -0.78 -29.28
N HIS A 676 28.39 -1.56 -29.81
CA HIS A 676 29.41 -1.07 -30.73
C HIS A 676 28.86 -0.80 -32.15
N GLN A 677 27.82 -1.53 -32.57
CA GLN A 677 27.15 -1.32 -33.86
C GLN A 677 26.12 -0.18 -33.81
N LEU A 678 25.53 0.09 -32.64
CA LEU A 678 24.47 1.09 -32.43
C LEU A 678 24.84 2.16 -31.39
N PRO A 679 25.99 2.87 -31.53
CA PRO A 679 26.60 3.68 -30.47
C PRO A 679 25.76 4.88 -30.00
N ASP A 680 24.84 5.40 -30.83
CA ASP A 680 23.94 6.50 -30.48
C ASP A 680 22.75 6.06 -29.60
N THR A 681 22.60 4.75 -29.35
CA THR A 681 21.53 4.18 -28.52
C THR A 681 21.86 4.28 -27.03
N ARG A 682 20.85 4.54 -26.19
CA ARG A 682 21.01 4.39 -24.73
C ARG A 682 20.95 2.92 -24.35
N HIS A 683 22.02 2.42 -23.76
CA HIS A 683 22.13 1.04 -23.29
C HIS A 683 21.75 0.94 -21.81
N GLN A 684 20.95 -0.08 -21.48
CA GLN A 684 20.55 -0.38 -20.10
C GLN A 684 21.75 -0.92 -19.31
N PRO A 685 21.95 -0.53 -18.04
CA PRO A 685 22.95 -1.15 -17.17
C PRO A 685 22.71 -2.66 -17.02
N TYR A 686 23.80 -3.41 -17.13
CA TYR A 686 23.80 -4.87 -17.18
C TYR A 686 24.51 -5.45 -15.95
N LEU A 687 23.74 -5.99 -15.01
CA LEU A 687 24.22 -6.47 -13.72
C LEU A 687 24.36 -7.99 -13.72
N LEU A 688 25.61 -8.47 -13.70
CA LEU A 688 25.96 -9.90 -13.62
C LEU A 688 26.02 -10.32 -12.16
N LEU A 689 24.99 -11.01 -11.66
CA LEU A 689 24.96 -11.59 -10.33
C LEU A 689 25.39 -13.06 -10.41
N CYS A 690 26.55 -13.42 -9.85
CA CYS A 690 27.07 -14.79 -9.83
C CYS A 690 27.27 -15.27 -8.40
N SER A 691 26.77 -16.47 -8.07
CA SER A 691 27.11 -17.15 -6.80
C SER A 691 28.01 -18.37 -6.99
N ALA A 692 28.14 -18.86 -8.22
CA ALA A 692 29.14 -19.85 -8.60
C ALA A 692 30.55 -19.26 -8.55
N ALA A 693 31.53 -20.05 -8.09
CA ALA A 693 32.94 -19.67 -8.20
C ALA A 693 33.36 -19.64 -9.67
N LEU A 694 34.03 -18.55 -10.07
CA LEU A 694 34.63 -18.42 -11.40
C LEU A 694 35.97 -19.18 -11.43
N ASP A 695 36.24 -19.86 -12.53
CA ASP A 695 37.61 -20.28 -12.88
C ASP A 695 38.44 -19.06 -13.33
N THR A 696 39.77 -19.20 -13.34
CA THR A 696 40.68 -18.10 -13.64
C THR A 696 40.50 -17.53 -15.05
N ASP A 697 40.21 -18.40 -16.03
CA ASP A 697 40.13 -17.99 -17.44
C ASP A 697 38.84 -17.19 -17.66
N THR A 698 37.69 -17.69 -17.20
CA THR A 698 36.41 -16.97 -17.25
C THR A 698 36.41 -15.69 -16.41
N ALA A 699 37.09 -15.68 -15.25
CA ALA A 699 37.23 -14.48 -14.43
C ALA A 699 38.06 -13.39 -15.13
N TRP A 700 39.11 -13.78 -15.85
CA TRP A 700 39.93 -12.87 -16.65
C TRP A 700 39.17 -12.37 -17.89
N GLU A 701 38.50 -13.24 -18.64
CA GLU A 701 37.72 -12.85 -19.83
C GLU A 701 36.55 -11.90 -19.47
N LEU A 702 35.87 -12.11 -18.33
CA LEU A 702 34.87 -11.17 -17.81
C LEU A 702 35.47 -9.81 -17.46
N ALA A 703 36.65 -9.78 -16.81
CA ALA A 703 37.32 -8.52 -16.49
C ALA A 703 37.76 -7.75 -17.75
N GLU A 704 38.27 -8.47 -18.76
CA GLU A 704 38.66 -7.87 -20.04
C GLU A 704 37.46 -7.34 -20.83
N ALA A 705 36.31 -8.03 -20.77
CA ALA A 705 35.05 -7.56 -21.37
C ALA A 705 34.50 -6.31 -20.66
N ILE A 706 34.57 -6.25 -19.33
CA ILE A 706 34.06 -5.11 -18.54
C ILE A 706 34.93 -3.85 -18.72
N ASP A 707 36.26 -3.96 -18.76
CA ASP A 707 37.14 -2.81 -19.11
C ASP A 707 36.86 -2.26 -20.52
N LYS A 708 36.55 -3.15 -21.47
CA LYS A 708 36.19 -2.78 -22.84
C LYS A 708 34.77 -2.19 -22.97
N ALA A 709 33.88 -2.41 -22.00
CA ALA A 709 32.44 -2.14 -22.13
C ALA A 709 32.09 -0.66 -22.39
N LYS A 710 32.79 0.27 -21.73
CA LYS A 710 32.86 1.75 -21.93
C LYS A 710 31.56 2.53 -22.13
N THR A 711 30.78 2.25 -23.17
CA THR A 711 29.45 2.83 -23.42
C THR A 711 28.33 2.11 -22.68
N VAL A 712 28.52 0.82 -22.37
CA VAL A 712 27.57 0.02 -21.58
C VAL A 712 28.03 -0.04 -20.13
N PRO A 713 27.21 0.38 -19.14
CA PRO A 713 27.53 0.17 -17.73
C PRO A 713 27.36 -1.31 -17.35
N VAL A 714 28.44 -1.97 -16.96
CA VAL A 714 28.45 -3.39 -16.59
C VAL A 714 29.09 -3.57 -15.22
N THR A 715 28.47 -4.39 -14.37
CA THR A 715 28.97 -4.67 -13.01
C THR A 715 28.87 -6.16 -12.71
N LEU A 716 29.97 -6.74 -12.22
CA LEU A 716 30.05 -8.13 -11.77
C LEU A 716 29.94 -8.23 -10.25
N ILE A 717 28.93 -8.94 -9.75
CA ILE A 717 28.85 -9.38 -8.36
C ILE A 717 29.17 -10.87 -8.33
N ALA A 718 30.30 -11.25 -7.71
CA ALA A 718 30.83 -12.62 -7.80
C ALA A 718 31.63 -13.02 -6.54
N PRO A 719 31.90 -14.32 -6.32
CA PRO A 719 32.78 -14.76 -5.24
C PRO A 719 34.19 -14.17 -5.38
N ALA A 720 34.80 -13.73 -4.27
CA ALA A 720 36.13 -13.13 -4.27
C ALA A 720 37.25 -14.13 -4.63
N SER A 721 37.03 -15.44 -4.40
CA SER A 721 37.90 -16.52 -4.85
C SER A 721 38.07 -16.49 -6.38
N SER A 722 39.31 -16.61 -6.87
CA SER A 722 39.73 -16.39 -8.27
C SER A 722 39.59 -14.92 -8.71
N THR A 723 38.41 -14.33 -8.54
CA THR A 723 38.02 -13.04 -9.12
C THR A 723 38.84 -11.85 -8.60
N ALA A 724 39.19 -11.81 -7.30
CA ALA A 724 39.87 -10.66 -6.69
C ALA A 724 41.26 -10.35 -7.29
N ALA A 725 41.91 -11.30 -7.96
CA ALA A 725 43.17 -11.05 -8.67
C ALA A 725 43.02 -10.16 -9.91
N HIS A 726 41.79 -9.99 -10.41
CA HIS A 726 41.48 -9.23 -11.64
C HIS A 726 40.79 -7.88 -11.36
N TYR A 727 40.34 -7.65 -10.12
CA TYR A 727 39.68 -6.40 -9.69
C TYR A 727 40.30 -5.91 -8.37
N PRO A 728 41.51 -5.31 -8.39
CA PRO A 728 42.24 -4.94 -7.18
C PRO A 728 41.55 -3.81 -6.38
N ASP A 729 40.76 -2.98 -7.04
CA ASP A 729 40.06 -1.82 -6.45
C ASP A 729 38.56 -2.12 -6.14
N ALA A 730 38.13 -3.39 -6.21
CA ALA A 730 36.75 -3.77 -5.92
C ALA A 730 36.50 -3.96 -4.41
N GLU A 731 35.32 -3.54 -3.95
CA GLU A 731 34.81 -3.82 -2.60
C GLU A 731 34.72 -5.33 -2.37
N ILE A 732 35.24 -5.81 -1.22
CA ILE A 732 35.18 -7.24 -0.82
C ILE A 732 34.36 -7.36 0.46
N LEU A 733 33.13 -7.87 0.33
CA LEU A 733 32.16 -7.96 1.42
C LEU A 733 32.01 -9.40 1.90
N ASN A 734 32.23 -9.66 3.19
CA ASN A 734 32.07 -10.99 3.75
C ASN A 734 30.59 -11.25 4.10
N ALA A 735 29.94 -12.08 3.28
CA ALA A 735 28.53 -12.46 3.43
C ALA A 735 28.26 -13.33 4.67
N SER A 736 29.29 -13.93 5.28
CA SER A 736 29.14 -14.74 6.50
C SER A 736 29.09 -13.94 7.80
N LEU A 737 29.46 -12.66 7.80
CA LEU A 737 29.39 -11.83 9.00
C LEU A 737 27.93 -11.46 9.32
N SER A 738 27.59 -11.55 10.61
CA SER A 738 26.31 -11.07 11.20
C SER A 738 26.54 -9.92 12.19
N THR A 739 27.71 -9.30 12.07
CA THR A 739 28.16 -8.08 12.74
C THR A 739 28.51 -7.06 11.65
N PRO A 740 28.52 -5.75 11.97
CA PRO A 740 28.98 -4.75 11.03
C PRO A 740 30.42 -4.99 10.56
N GLN A 741 30.70 -4.63 9.31
CA GLN A 741 32.01 -4.59 8.66
C GLN A 741 32.11 -3.31 7.83
N PRO A 742 33.31 -2.76 7.59
CA PRO A 742 33.45 -1.52 6.82
C PRO A 742 32.98 -1.68 5.38
N LEU A 743 32.45 -0.60 4.82
CA LEU A 743 32.26 -0.39 3.38
C LEU A 743 33.04 0.88 3.02
N ASP A 744 34.25 0.71 2.49
CA ASP A 744 35.27 1.77 2.42
C ASP A 744 34.87 2.89 1.43
N SER A 745 34.23 2.55 0.32
CA SER A 745 33.68 3.50 -0.67
C SER A 745 32.67 4.49 -0.09
N VAL A 746 32.02 4.13 1.03
CA VAL A 746 30.97 4.91 1.73
C VAL A 746 31.42 5.37 3.14
N GLY A 747 32.57 4.89 3.62
CA GLY A 747 33.10 5.22 4.95
C GLY A 747 32.15 4.88 6.10
N THR A 748 31.38 3.79 5.99
CA THR A 748 30.33 3.41 6.95
C THR A 748 30.34 1.90 7.23
N ASP A 749 30.25 1.49 8.49
CA ASP A 749 30.10 0.08 8.88
C ASP A 749 28.67 -0.44 8.58
N ILE A 750 28.57 -1.56 7.86
CA ILE A 750 27.30 -2.22 7.49
C ILE A 750 27.25 -3.71 7.88
N THR A 751 26.07 -4.21 8.22
CA THR A 751 25.77 -5.64 8.17
C THR A 751 25.15 -5.95 6.80
N VAL A 752 25.74 -6.87 6.04
CA VAL A 752 25.36 -7.16 4.64
C VAL A 752 23.95 -7.76 4.55
N GLN A 753 23.16 -7.28 3.59
CA GLN A 753 21.80 -7.74 3.33
C GLN A 753 21.79 -9.18 2.79
N ARG A 754 20.95 -10.05 3.37
CA ARG A 754 20.79 -11.46 2.98
C ARG A 754 19.34 -11.91 3.10
N LEU A 755 18.88 -12.67 2.11
CA LEU A 755 17.63 -13.42 2.19
C LEU A 755 17.93 -14.89 2.49
N GLU A 756 17.80 -15.31 3.75
CA GLU A 756 18.10 -16.70 4.17
C GLU A 756 17.40 -17.74 3.29
N HIS A 757 18.09 -18.82 2.92
CA HIS A 757 17.56 -19.80 1.98
C HIS A 757 16.22 -20.43 2.44
N ALA A 758 16.03 -20.62 3.74
CA ALA A 758 14.78 -21.11 4.31
C ALA A 758 13.63 -20.08 4.29
N ALA A 759 13.95 -18.78 4.27
CA ALA A 759 12.99 -17.71 4.03
C ALA A 759 12.66 -17.60 2.53
N TYR A 760 13.67 -17.67 1.66
CA TYR A 760 13.51 -17.71 0.20
C TYR A 760 12.55 -18.83 -0.23
N GLN A 761 12.75 -20.07 0.25
CA GLN A 761 11.84 -21.19 -0.05
C GLN A 761 10.38 -20.92 0.38
N GLN A 762 10.16 -20.27 1.52
CA GLN A 762 8.81 -19.91 1.97
C GLN A 762 8.16 -18.86 1.06
N ILE A 763 8.94 -17.89 0.59
CA ILE A 763 8.50 -16.82 -0.32
C ILE A 763 8.22 -17.38 -1.73
N ALA A 764 9.13 -18.20 -2.26
CA ALA A 764 8.99 -18.87 -3.55
C ALA A 764 7.74 -19.76 -3.59
N ASN A 765 7.44 -20.49 -2.51
CA ASN A 765 6.19 -21.25 -2.39
C ASN A 765 4.94 -20.34 -2.39
N ALA A 766 4.98 -19.20 -1.68
CA ALA A 766 3.87 -18.25 -1.66
C ALA A 766 3.64 -17.57 -3.03
N LEU A 767 4.71 -17.19 -3.72
CA LEU A 767 4.68 -16.65 -5.09
C LEU A 767 4.15 -17.69 -6.08
N THR A 768 4.62 -18.94 -5.99
CA THR A 768 4.13 -20.07 -6.82
C THR A 768 2.64 -20.31 -6.62
N LEU A 769 2.15 -20.29 -5.37
CA LEU A 769 0.73 -20.47 -5.08
C LEU A 769 -0.11 -19.33 -5.69
N SER A 770 0.36 -18.08 -5.57
CA SER A 770 -0.28 -16.92 -6.22
C SER A 770 -0.11 -16.87 -7.76
N ALA A 771 0.61 -17.82 -8.34
CA ALA A 771 0.73 -18.01 -9.79
C ALA A 771 -0.15 -19.15 -10.32
N GLN A 772 -0.84 -19.90 -9.46
CA GLN A 772 -1.75 -20.96 -9.88
C GLN A 772 -3.03 -20.38 -10.49
N SER A 773 -3.53 -21.04 -11.54
CA SER A 773 -4.83 -20.75 -12.14
C SER A 773 -5.97 -20.79 -11.12
N ALA A 774 -7.06 -20.10 -11.45
CA ALA A 774 -8.33 -20.32 -10.78
C ALA A 774 -8.92 -21.70 -11.16
N HIS A 775 -9.88 -22.15 -10.36
CA HIS A 775 -10.61 -23.40 -10.52
C HIS A 775 -12.10 -23.15 -10.21
N PRO A 776 -13.07 -23.97 -10.69
CA PRO A 776 -14.49 -23.78 -10.38
C PRO A 776 -14.79 -23.70 -8.87
N ALA A 777 -15.72 -22.84 -8.46
CA ALA A 777 -16.08 -22.66 -7.05
C ALA A 777 -16.94 -23.80 -6.50
N GLU A 778 -16.83 -24.04 -5.19
CA GLU A 778 -17.68 -24.97 -4.45
C GLU A 778 -18.94 -24.30 -3.85
N GLY A 779 -19.93 -25.10 -3.48
CA GLY A 779 -21.17 -24.61 -2.87
C GLY A 779 -21.98 -23.72 -3.81
N PRO A 780 -22.82 -22.80 -3.30
CA PRO A 780 -23.63 -21.90 -4.11
C PRO A 780 -22.85 -20.98 -5.07
N TRP A 781 -21.54 -20.82 -4.87
CA TRP A 781 -20.71 -19.88 -5.63
C TRP A 781 -20.51 -20.25 -7.10
N HIS A 782 -20.80 -21.51 -7.51
CA HIS A 782 -20.87 -21.89 -8.92
C HIS A 782 -22.11 -21.33 -9.66
N THR A 783 -23.05 -20.68 -8.96
CA THR A 783 -24.26 -20.06 -9.54
C THR A 783 -24.14 -18.54 -9.72
N VAL A 784 -22.96 -17.97 -9.48
CA VAL A 784 -22.60 -16.63 -9.95
C VAL A 784 -22.69 -16.66 -11.49
N PRO A 785 -23.39 -15.70 -12.14
CA PRO A 785 -23.56 -15.71 -13.59
C PRO A 785 -22.24 -15.46 -14.32
N ASP A 786 -22.08 -16.05 -15.50
CA ASP A 786 -21.01 -15.71 -16.45
C ASP A 786 -21.17 -14.27 -16.98
N GLU A 787 -20.09 -13.71 -17.54
CA GLU A 787 -20.19 -12.42 -18.23
C GLU A 787 -21.10 -12.53 -19.47
N PRO A 788 -21.97 -11.55 -19.74
CA PRO A 788 -22.84 -11.60 -20.90
C PRO A 788 -22.04 -11.42 -22.20
N ASP A 789 -22.08 -12.44 -23.06
CA ASP A 789 -21.46 -12.46 -24.39
C ASP A 789 -21.80 -11.20 -25.20
N SER A 790 -20.79 -10.52 -25.74
CA SER A 790 -20.94 -9.38 -26.66
C SER A 790 -21.64 -9.73 -27.99
N ALA A 791 -21.96 -11.00 -28.24
CA ALA A 791 -22.23 -11.55 -29.57
C ALA A 791 -23.58 -12.28 -29.76
N THR A 792 -24.59 -12.08 -28.90
CA THR A 792 -25.93 -12.69 -29.09
C THR A 792 -27.08 -11.66 -29.06
N PRO A 793 -27.74 -11.37 -30.20
CA PRO A 793 -29.03 -10.67 -30.21
C PRO A 793 -30.11 -11.52 -29.50
N PRO A 794 -31.09 -10.93 -28.80
CA PRO A 794 -32.01 -11.66 -27.94
C PRO A 794 -32.85 -12.68 -28.73
N GLN A 795 -32.55 -13.97 -28.56
CA GLN A 795 -33.39 -15.04 -29.09
C GLN A 795 -34.73 -15.06 -28.36
N GLN A 796 -35.82 -15.10 -29.11
CA GLN A 796 -37.15 -15.28 -28.54
C GLN A 796 -37.29 -16.70 -27.98
N THR A 797 -37.73 -16.81 -26.73
CA THR A 797 -37.88 -18.08 -26.02
C THR A 797 -39.06 -18.90 -26.56
N THR A 798 -38.74 -19.93 -27.36
CA THR A 798 -39.69 -20.99 -27.72
C THR A 798 -39.92 -21.93 -26.53
N PRO A 799 -41.16 -22.42 -26.25
CA PRO A 799 -41.41 -23.31 -25.11
C PRO A 799 -40.74 -24.69 -25.23
N PRO A 800 -40.42 -25.37 -24.11
CA PRO A 800 -39.78 -26.68 -24.12
C PRO A 800 -40.75 -27.84 -24.40
N GLU A 801 -40.25 -28.85 -25.13
CA GLU A 801 -40.94 -30.13 -25.39
C GLU A 801 -40.50 -31.20 -24.35
N PRO A 802 -41.38 -32.13 -23.90
CA PRO A 802 -41.11 -32.94 -22.70
C PRO A 802 -40.11 -34.11 -22.91
N PRO A 803 -39.49 -34.63 -21.82
CA PRO A 803 -38.39 -35.58 -21.89
C PRO A 803 -38.82 -37.01 -22.22
N ALA A 804 -37.94 -37.74 -22.94
CA ALA A 804 -38.06 -39.18 -23.18
C ALA A 804 -37.11 -39.99 -22.27
N THR A 805 -37.64 -41.02 -21.63
CA THR A 805 -36.92 -41.98 -20.75
C THR A 805 -36.60 -43.30 -21.49
N PRO A 806 -35.74 -44.20 -20.94
CA PRO A 806 -34.68 -44.83 -21.74
C PRO A 806 -34.92 -46.30 -22.15
N ALA A 807 -33.98 -46.82 -22.95
CA ALA A 807 -33.72 -48.25 -23.16
C ALA A 807 -32.24 -48.56 -22.84
N ALA A 808 -31.92 -49.84 -22.58
CA ALA A 808 -30.72 -50.25 -21.84
C ALA A 808 -29.80 -51.26 -22.58
N ASP A 809 -28.65 -51.53 -21.94
CA ASP A 809 -27.71 -52.65 -22.15
C ASP A 809 -26.93 -52.67 -23.49
N ASP A 810 -25.72 -53.26 -23.61
CA ASP A 810 -24.94 -54.08 -22.66
C ASP A 810 -23.40 -53.83 -22.81
N ALA A 811 -22.57 -54.46 -21.97
CA ALA A 811 -21.16 -54.12 -21.74
C ALA A 811 -20.10 -54.84 -22.62
N SER A 812 -18.88 -54.28 -22.73
CA SER A 812 -17.59 -55.04 -22.77
C SER A 812 -16.28 -54.21 -22.66
N THR A 813 -15.69 -54.24 -21.46
CA THR A 813 -14.28 -54.54 -21.12
C THR A 813 -13.12 -54.32 -22.12
N SER A 814 -12.08 -53.50 -21.75
CA SER A 814 -10.62 -53.80 -21.76
C SER A 814 -9.71 -52.52 -21.78
N PRO A 815 -8.42 -52.55 -21.32
CA PRO A 815 -7.82 -51.41 -20.62
C PRO A 815 -6.40 -50.96 -21.16
N PRO A 816 -5.37 -50.50 -20.38
CA PRO A 816 -4.70 -49.20 -20.69
C PRO A 816 -3.15 -49.21 -20.88
N VAL A 817 -2.57 -48.19 -21.54
CA VAL A 817 -1.09 -47.96 -21.63
C VAL A 817 -0.70 -46.46 -21.76
N PRO A 818 0.25 -45.94 -20.94
CA PRO A 818 0.96 -44.65 -21.10
C PRO A 818 2.49 -44.86 -21.35
N PRO A 819 3.38 -43.84 -21.23
CA PRO A 819 3.53 -42.55 -21.96
C PRO A 819 4.95 -42.37 -22.60
N ALA A 820 5.22 -41.31 -23.39
CA ALA A 820 6.60 -40.76 -23.58
C ALA A 820 6.70 -39.39 -24.32
N ALA A 821 7.27 -38.40 -23.61
CA ALA A 821 8.25 -37.34 -23.95
C ALA A 821 8.55 -36.81 -25.40
N ASN A 822 8.92 -35.52 -25.42
CA ASN A 822 9.64 -34.71 -26.45
C ASN A 822 8.86 -34.30 -27.73
N GLY A 823 8.93 -33.05 -28.22
CA GLY A 823 9.52 -31.82 -27.65
C GLY A 823 9.70 -30.67 -28.66
N ASP A 824 10.07 -29.49 -28.13
CA ASP A 824 10.64 -28.29 -28.80
C ASP A 824 9.72 -27.24 -29.50
N ASN A 825 10.31 -26.05 -29.70
CA ASN A 825 9.80 -24.71 -30.06
C ASN A 825 8.98 -24.55 -31.37
N GLY A 826 8.30 -23.38 -31.50
CA GLY A 826 7.89 -22.86 -32.82
C GLY A 826 6.89 -21.68 -32.81
N ILE A 827 7.40 -20.43 -32.76
CA ILE A 827 6.60 -19.18 -32.84
C ILE A 827 5.96 -18.99 -34.24
N PHE A 828 4.81 -18.28 -34.30
CA PHE A 828 4.16 -17.82 -35.55
C PHE A 828 5.11 -17.11 -36.53
N PRO A 829 4.82 -17.20 -37.84
CA PRO A 829 4.57 -15.96 -38.58
C PRO A 829 3.26 -16.00 -39.39
N ALA A 830 2.80 -14.83 -39.84
CA ALA A 830 1.52 -14.64 -40.53
C ALA A 830 1.68 -14.22 -42.00
N LEU A 831 0.59 -14.37 -42.77
CA LEU A 831 0.22 -13.66 -44.01
C LEU A 831 1.15 -13.74 -45.25
N LEU A 832 0.67 -14.45 -46.27
CA LEU A 832 0.73 -14.21 -47.74
C LEU A 832 0.29 -15.52 -48.46
N ALA A 833 -0.41 -15.55 -49.60
CA ALA A 833 -1.01 -14.48 -50.41
C ALA A 833 -2.29 -14.97 -51.16
N ALA A 834 -2.96 -14.01 -51.79
CA ALA A 834 -4.24 -14.07 -52.49
C ALA A 834 -4.32 -14.89 -53.82
N THR A 835 -5.53 -14.87 -54.41
CA THR A 835 -5.91 -14.98 -55.85
C THR A 835 -6.58 -16.28 -56.39
N THR A 836 -7.67 -16.06 -57.17
CA THR A 836 -8.38 -16.93 -58.16
C THR A 836 -9.01 -18.27 -57.69
N ASP A 837 -10.32 -18.56 -57.79
CA ASP A 837 -11.29 -18.54 -58.94
C ASP A 837 -11.15 -19.80 -59.86
N PRO A 838 -12.19 -20.36 -60.56
CA PRO A 838 -13.63 -20.03 -60.68
C PRO A 838 -14.67 -21.18 -60.51
N SER A 839 -15.97 -20.79 -60.47
CA SER A 839 -17.16 -21.56 -60.93
C SER A 839 -17.66 -22.81 -60.15
N GLY A 840 -18.96 -23.13 -60.16
CA GLY A 840 -20.07 -22.48 -60.88
C GLY A 840 -21.49 -22.98 -60.57
N LEU A 841 -22.48 -22.37 -61.25
CA LEU A 841 -23.93 -22.46 -61.03
C LEU A 841 -24.58 -23.84 -61.29
N ARG A 842 -25.68 -24.15 -60.58
CA ARG A 842 -26.92 -24.72 -61.16
C ARG A 842 -28.20 -24.27 -60.43
N LEU A 843 -29.33 -24.42 -61.13
CA LEU A 843 -30.66 -23.88 -60.84
C LEU A 843 -31.68 -25.01 -60.49
N PRO A 844 -32.90 -24.71 -59.99
CA PRO A 844 -33.78 -25.67 -59.32
C PRO A 844 -34.70 -26.46 -60.28
N PRO A 845 -35.66 -27.24 -59.74
CA PRO A 845 -37.02 -27.19 -60.29
C PRO A 845 -38.17 -27.15 -59.24
N THR A 846 -39.34 -26.73 -59.73
CA THR A 846 -40.62 -26.55 -59.02
C THR A 846 -41.49 -27.82 -59.01
N ALA A 847 -42.38 -27.95 -58.01
CA ALA A 847 -43.63 -28.72 -58.07
C ALA A 847 -44.72 -28.08 -57.15
N GLU A 848 -46.01 -28.40 -57.37
CA GLU A 848 -47.15 -27.58 -56.89
C GLU A 848 -48.24 -28.43 -56.13
N PRO A 849 -49.54 -28.06 -55.93
CA PRO A 849 -50.29 -28.23 -54.66
C PRO A 849 -51.41 -29.30 -54.79
N PRO A 850 -52.63 -29.28 -54.17
CA PRO A 850 -53.25 -28.55 -53.02
C PRO A 850 -53.85 -29.57 -51.97
N PRO A 851 -54.93 -29.38 -51.15
CA PRO A 851 -55.90 -28.27 -50.92
C PRO A 851 -56.31 -27.95 -49.44
N HIS A 852 -57.36 -27.13 -49.27
CA HIS A 852 -57.87 -26.51 -48.02
C HIS A 852 -58.96 -27.28 -47.24
N ALA A 853 -59.07 -26.99 -45.93
CA ALA A 853 -60.28 -26.71 -45.12
C ALA A 853 -59.79 -26.14 -43.75
N GLU A 854 -60.31 -25.10 -43.06
CA GLU A 854 -61.69 -24.74 -42.62
C GLU A 854 -62.35 -25.83 -41.76
N ALA A 855 -62.94 -25.61 -40.57
CA ALA A 855 -62.99 -24.49 -39.58
C ALA A 855 -63.41 -25.11 -38.20
N SER A 856 -63.72 -24.47 -37.05
CA SER A 856 -64.12 -23.11 -36.62
C SER A 856 -63.84 -22.92 -35.10
N ALA A 857 -63.97 -21.70 -34.56
CA ALA A 857 -64.17 -21.46 -33.10
C ALA A 857 -65.68 -21.52 -32.71
N PRO A 858 -66.04 -21.53 -31.41
CA PRO A 858 -66.46 -20.26 -30.78
C PRO A 858 -66.11 -20.10 -29.27
N ASN A 859 -66.38 -18.90 -28.75
CA ASN A 859 -66.15 -18.46 -27.36
C ASN A 859 -67.26 -18.91 -26.38
N ALA A 860 -67.00 -18.82 -25.07
CA ALA A 860 -67.55 -17.76 -24.18
C ALA A 860 -67.51 -18.11 -22.67
N ASP A 861 -67.20 -17.10 -21.84
CA ASP A 861 -67.81 -16.70 -20.54
C ASP A 861 -68.17 -17.74 -19.43
N ALA A 862 -68.20 -17.41 -18.12
CA ALA A 862 -67.60 -16.32 -17.32
C ALA A 862 -67.87 -16.59 -15.80
N ALA A 863 -67.24 -15.77 -14.93
CA ALA A 863 -67.59 -15.50 -13.53
C ALA A 863 -67.31 -16.56 -12.43
N ALA A 864 -67.12 -16.02 -11.21
CA ALA A 864 -66.96 -16.67 -9.90
C ALA A 864 -68.04 -16.05 -8.94
N PRO A 865 -67.99 -16.10 -7.58
CA PRO A 865 -67.08 -16.73 -6.62
C PRO A 865 -67.85 -17.43 -5.44
N LEU A 866 -67.29 -17.43 -4.21
CA LEU A 866 -67.87 -17.83 -2.90
C LEU A 866 -67.92 -19.35 -2.60
N ALA A 867 -67.95 -19.83 -1.34
CA ALA A 867 -67.39 -19.35 -0.06
C ALA A 867 -67.42 -20.51 0.98
N ALA A 868 -66.74 -20.32 2.11
CA ALA A 868 -66.50 -21.30 3.20
C ALA A 868 -67.72 -22.06 3.76
N GLU A 869 -67.50 -23.31 4.24
CA GLU A 869 -67.57 -23.67 5.68
C GLU A 869 -67.15 -25.14 5.93
N ALA A 870 -66.95 -25.52 7.20
CA ALA A 870 -66.52 -26.86 7.62
C ALA A 870 -67.21 -27.31 8.93
N PRO A 871 -67.45 -28.62 9.13
CA PRO A 871 -67.81 -29.16 10.45
C PRO A 871 -66.80 -30.21 11.00
N GLN A 872 -66.77 -30.30 12.33
CA GLN A 872 -66.08 -31.32 13.15
C GLN A 872 -66.99 -32.59 13.23
N SER A 873 -66.67 -33.75 13.83
CA SER A 873 -65.72 -34.11 14.91
C SER A 873 -65.49 -35.64 15.01
N GLY A 874 -64.34 -36.09 15.52
CA GLY A 874 -64.14 -37.39 16.20
C GLY A 874 -64.12 -38.68 15.34
N GLU A 875 -63.62 -39.82 15.83
CA GLU A 875 -62.81 -40.07 17.04
C GLU A 875 -62.00 -41.40 16.92
N ARG A 876 -60.78 -41.41 17.49
CA ARG A 876 -59.98 -42.57 17.97
C ARG A 876 -59.67 -43.74 17.01
N GLY A 877 -58.39 -43.82 16.64
CA GLY A 877 -57.68 -45.08 16.35
C GLY A 877 -56.18 -44.88 16.61
N ALA A 878 -55.58 -45.63 17.54
CA ALA A 878 -54.17 -45.48 17.92
C ALA A 878 -53.35 -46.68 17.45
N GLY A 879 -52.18 -46.43 16.84
CA GLY A 879 -51.37 -47.45 16.17
C GLY A 879 -50.01 -46.97 15.70
N ASP A 880 -49.25 -46.37 16.62
CA ASP A 880 -47.78 -46.22 16.63
C ASP A 880 -47.03 -46.18 15.27
N GLU A 881 -46.81 -44.96 14.74
CA GLU A 881 -45.81 -44.70 13.71
C GLU A 881 -45.06 -43.38 14.07
N ALA A 882 -43.74 -43.38 13.93
CA ALA A 882 -42.89 -42.35 14.54
C ALA A 882 -42.96 -41.00 13.81
N PRO A 883 -43.23 -39.87 14.51
CA PRO A 883 -43.32 -38.56 13.87
C PRO A 883 -41.92 -38.08 13.45
N VAL A 884 -41.77 -37.81 12.16
CA VAL A 884 -40.67 -37.00 11.61
C VAL A 884 -40.69 -35.64 12.32
N PRO A 885 -39.56 -35.15 12.89
CA PRO A 885 -39.52 -33.82 13.47
C PRO A 885 -39.71 -32.79 12.35
N LYS A 886 -40.78 -32.00 12.47
CA LYS A 886 -41.05 -30.87 11.58
C LYS A 886 -39.91 -29.86 11.78
N ALA A 887 -39.26 -29.46 10.69
CA ALA A 887 -38.27 -28.38 10.70
C ALA A 887 -38.98 -27.01 10.79
N GLU A 888 -39.71 -26.80 11.89
CA GLU A 888 -40.50 -25.58 12.14
C GLU A 888 -39.62 -24.45 12.66
N GLU A 889 -39.19 -23.59 11.72
CA GLU A 889 -39.05 -22.13 11.87
C GLU A 889 -38.14 -21.55 12.99
N GLU A 890 -37.44 -22.37 13.78
CA GLU A 890 -36.39 -21.92 14.71
C GLU A 890 -35.05 -21.55 14.00
N CYS A 891 -35.13 -20.83 12.87
CA CYS A 891 -33.96 -20.18 12.27
C CYS A 891 -33.67 -18.86 12.99
N GLU A 892 -33.12 -18.99 14.20
CA GLU A 892 -32.64 -17.95 15.13
C GLU A 892 -33.25 -16.55 14.98
N ALA A 893 -34.07 -16.14 15.96
CA ALA A 893 -34.27 -14.73 16.26
C ALA A 893 -32.97 -14.11 16.82
N GLN A 894 -32.03 -13.81 15.91
CA GLN A 894 -30.66 -13.39 16.21
C GLN A 894 -30.63 -12.22 17.19
N ASP A 895 -30.06 -12.43 18.37
CA ASP A 895 -30.02 -11.42 19.42
C ASP A 895 -29.31 -10.16 18.91
N LEU A 896 -30.07 -9.07 18.81
CA LEU A 896 -29.60 -7.75 18.37
C LEU A 896 -28.71 -7.08 19.42
N HIS A 897 -28.60 -7.65 20.62
CA HIS A 897 -27.74 -7.20 21.70
C HIS A 897 -26.43 -8.00 21.82
N ALA A 898 -26.30 -9.13 21.10
CA ALA A 898 -25.04 -9.88 21.04
C ALA A 898 -23.94 -9.05 20.34
N PRO A 899 -22.69 -9.06 20.84
CA PRO A 899 -21.61 -8.26 20.28
C PRO A 899 -21.22 -8.75 18.88
N GLU A 900 -20.95 -7.79 17.99
CA GLU A 900 -20.62 -8.02 16.59
C GLU A 900 -19.19 -7.55 16.29
N ILE A 901 -18.45 -8.38 15.58
CA ILE A 901 -17.16 -8.07 14.96
C ILE A 901 -17.45 -7.69 13.50
N ARG A 902 -16.89 -6.57 13.04
CA ARG A 902 -17.14 -6.04 11.71
C ARG A 902 -15.84 -5.88 10.92
N VAL A 903 -15.61 -6.78 9.95
CA VAL A 903 -14.41 -6.85 9.11
C VAL A 903 -14.66 -6.52 7.63
N LEU A 904 -15.91 -6.32 7.21
CA LEU A 904 -16.24 -5.82 5.86
C LEU A 904 -16.01 -4.30 5.81
N GLY A 905 -14.74 -3.93 5.73
CA GLY A 905 -14.20 -2.60 5.98
C GLY A 905 -13.22 -2.58 7.16
N PRO A 906 -12.81 -1.39 7.65
CA PRO A 906 -11.96 -1.26 8.83
C PRO A 906 -12.52 -2.00 10.05
N ILE A 907 -11.66 -2.73 10.78
CA ILE A 907 -12.06 -3.62 11.87
C ILE A 907 -12.73 -2.82 13.01
N GLN A 908 -14.00 -3.09 13.26
CA GLN A 908 -14.78 -2.53 14.37
C GLN A 908 -15.35 -3.67 15.23
N VAL A 909 -15.51 -3.44 16.53
CA VAL A 909 -16.04 -4.44 17.47
C VAL A 909 -16.94 -3.75 18.50
N THR A 910 -18.13 -4.30 18.74
CA THR A 910 -19.09 -3.77 19.73
C THR A 910 -18.43 -3.56 21.09
N GLY A 911 -18.58 -2.37 21.68
CA GLY A 911 -18.03 -2.01 23.00
C GLY A 911 -16.53 -1.73 23.03
N VAL A 912 -15.79 -1.86 21.92
CA VAL A 912 -14.37 -1.50 21.82
C VAL A 912 -14.24 -0.11 21.21
N GLU A 913 -13.94 0.90 22.04
CA GLU A 913 -13.62 2.25 21.57
C GLU A 913 -12.37 2.26 20.68
N HIS A 914 -12.26 3.24 19.78
CA HIS A 914 -11.09 3.42 18.91
C HIS A 914 -9.90 4.11 19.62
N THR A 915 -10.00 4.35 20.93
CA THR A 915 -9.04 5.13 21.72
C THR A 915 -7.80 4.30 22.11
N GLY A 916 -6.61 4.83 21.84
CA GLY A 916 -5.30 4.35 22.34
C GLY A 916 -4.91 2.90 21.98
N HIS A 917 -5.54 1.93 22.64
CA HIS A 917 -5.33 0.48 22.44
C HIS A 917 -6.49 -0.21 21.72
N GLY A 918 -7.57 0.52 21.42
CA GLY A 918 -8.77 0.06 20.74
C GLY A 918 -8.50 -0.78 19.48
N PRO A 919 -7.83 -0.22 18.44
CA PRO A 919 -7.58 -0.93 17.18
C PRO A 919 -6.82 -2.25 17.36
N ARG A 920 -5.78 -2.29 18.20
CA ARG A 920 -5.04 -3.53 18.51
C ARG A 920 -5.89 -4.54 19.32
N THR A 921 -6.91 -4.08 20.05
CA THR A 921 -7.85 -4.94 20.80
C THR A 921 -8.96 -5.49 19.89
N ALA A 922 -9.44 -4.68 18.95
CA ALA A 922 -10.36 -5.10 17.88
C ALA A 922 -9.72 -6.13 16.94
N GLN A 923 -8.46 -5.89 16.52
CA GLN A 923 -7.65 -6.88 15.79
C GLN A 923 -7.50 -8.21 16.54
N LEU A 924 -7.26 -8.17 17.86
CA LEU A 924 -7.19 -9.39 18.68
C LEU A 924 -8.54 -10.13 18.74
N ALA A 925 -9.67 -9.43 18.78
CA ALA A 925 -10.99 -10.06 18.73
C ALA A 925 -11.23 -10.75 17.38
N ALA A 926 -10.91 -10.08 16.26
CA ALA A 926 -11.00 -10.66 14.93
C ALA A 926 -10.06 -11.87 14.77
N LEU A 927 -8.82 -11.79 15.27
CA LEU A 927 -7.88 -12.92 15.30
C LEU A 927 -8.45 -14.13 16.07
N LEU A 928 -9.08 -13.91 17.23
CA LEU A 928 -9.72 -14.97 18.01
C LEU A 928 -10.98 -15.55 17.36
N TYR A 929 -11.64 -14.79 16.47
CA TYR A 929 -12.79 -15.22 15.70
C TYR A 929 -12.39 -16.09 14.51
N PHE A 930 -11.48 -15.58 13.67
CA PHE A 930 -11.01 -16.26 12.45
C PHE A 930 -10.02 -17.40 12.73
N ARG A 931 -9.24 -17.31 13.82
CA ARG A 931 -8.28 -18.35 14.26
C ARG A 931 -8.55 -18.78 15.71
N PRO A 932 -9.70 -19.41 15.99
CA PRO A 932 -10.03 -19.92 17.32
C PRO A 932 -9.07 -21.06 17.71
N GLY A 933 -9.03 -21.40 19.00
CA GLY A 933 -8.28 -22.57 19.46
C GLY A 933 -6.78 -22.36 19.63
N ARG A 934 -6.28 -21.11 19.62
CA ARG A 934 -4.84 -20.80 19.65
C ARG A 934 -4.30 -20.55 21.06
N GLY A 935 -3.05 -20.96 21.28
CA GLY A 935 -2.27 -20.70 22.50
C GLY A 935 -1.71 -19.27 22.54
N ALA A 936 -1.06 -18.91 23.64
CA ALA A 936 -0.57 -17.54 23.87
C ALA A 936 0.44 -17.09 22.81
N ASP A 937 1.48 -17.89 22.56
CA ASP A 937 2.62 -17.51 21.72
C ASP A 937 2.20 -17.32 20.25
N ALA A 938 1.30 -18.18 19.75
CA ALA A 938 0.72 -18.06 18.43
C ALA A 938 -0.10 -16.77 18.24
N LEU A 939 -0.80 -16.30 19.28
CA LEU A 939 -1.51 -15.01 19.24
C LEU A 939 -0.53 -13.84 19.35
N CYS A 940 0.51 -13.95 20.18
CA CYS A 940 1.53 -12.92 20.32
C CYS A 940 2.29 -12.66 19.02
N SER A 941 2.71 -13.72 18.31
CA SER A 941 3.40 -13.62 17.02
C SER A 941 2.46 -13.25 15.87
N ALA A 942 1.17 -13.62 15.92
CA ALA A 942 0.20 -13.15 14.92
C ALA A 942 -0.12 -11.65 15.08
N MET A 943 -0.19 -11.15 16.32
CA MET A 943 -0.40 -9.73 16.57
C MET A 943 0.81 -8.87 16.21
N ASP A 944 2.03 -9.42 16.24
CA ASP A 944 3.25 -8.74 15.83
C ASP A 944 4.34 -9.75 15.39
N PRO A 945 4.53 -10.00 14.08
CA PRO A 945 5.47 -11.04 13.61
C PRO A 945 6.95 -10.70 13.80
N VAL A 946 7.28 -9.42 13.90
CA VAL A 946 8.66 -8.90 14.03
C VAL A 946 9.02 -8.68 15.50
N SER A 947 8.09 -8.16 16.31
CA SER A 947 8.27 -7.99 17.77
C SER A 947 7.12 -8.60 18.56
N PRO A 948 7.04 -9.96 18.64
CA PRO A 948 5.93 -10.67 19.28
C PRO A 948 5.58 -10.15 20.68
N TRP A 949 4.28 -10.01 20.93
CA TRP A 949 3.80 -9.46 22.20
C TRP A 949 4.24 -10.30 23.40
N SER A 950 4.53 -9.65 24.53
CA SER A 950 4.67 -10.39 25.79
C SER A 950 3.33 -11.00 26.22
N THR A 951 3.38 -12.14 26.92
CA THR A 951 2.18 -12.77 27.49
C THR A 951 1.45 -11.85 28.46
N ALA A 952 2.15 -10.93 29.12
CA ALA A 952 1.55 -9.86 29.94
C ALA A 952 0.73 -8.88 29.10
N THR A 953 1.24 -8.43 27.95
CA THR A 953 0.50 -7.58 27.00
C THR A 953 -0.74 -8.30 26.48
N LEU A 954 -0.62 -9.57 26.05
CA LEU A 954 -1.76 -10.37 25.60
C LEU A 954 -2.84 -10.48 26.71
N ASN A 955 -2.45 -10.86 27.93
CA ASN A 955 -3.39 -10.97 29.06
C ASN A 955 -4.10 -9.64 29.36
N ALA A 956 -3.41 -8.50 29.29
CA ALA A 956 -4.00 -7.18 29.47
C ALA A 956 -5.04 -6.85 28.38
N ARG A 957 -4.77 -7.18 27.11
CA ARG A 957 -5.71 -6.98 26.00
C ARG A 957 -6.91 -7.93 26.08
N ILE A 958 -6.70 -9.19 26.45
CA ILE A 958 -7.78 -10.18 26.69
C ILE A 958 -8.69 -9.72 27.84
N GLN A 959 -8.13 -9.15 28.91
CA GLN A 959 -8.94 -8.63 30.02
C GLN A 959 -9.68 -7.34 29.64
N GLY A 960 -9.09 -6.47 28.81
CA GLY A 960 -9.78 -5.34 28.20
C GLY A 960 -10.96 -5.78 27.34
N LEU A 961 -10.73 -6.68 26.38
CA LEU A 961 -11.76 -7.22 25.50
C LEU A 961 -12.90 -7.89 26.27
N ARG A 962 -12.59 -8.66 27.33
CA ARG A 962 -13.60 -9.24 28.24
C ARG A 962 -14.45 -8.17 28.92
N SER A 963 -13.87 -7.03 29.28
CA SER A 963 -14.59 -5.90 29.87
C SER A 963 -15.41 -5.09 28.86
N CYS A 964 -15.04 -5.12 27.58
CA CYS A 964 -15.78 -4.48 26.48
C CYS A 964 -16.97 -5.32 26.01
N LEU A 965 -16.78 -6.63 25.82
CA LEU A 965 -17.85 -7.52 25.34
C LEU A 965 -18.82 -7.95 26.44
N GLY A 966 -18.35 -8.07 27.70
CA GLY A 966 -19.20 -8.46 28.83
C GLY A 966 -19.65 -9.93 28.78
N ASN A 967 -20.92 -10.15 29.14
CA ASN A 967 -21.56 -11.46 29.29
C ASN A 967 -22.87 -11.53 28.48
N ASP A 968 -23.27 -12.75 28.12
CA ASP A 968 -24.56 -13.05 27.50
C ASP A 968 -25.75 -12.88 28.48
N PRO A 969 -27.00 -12.93 27.99
CA PRO A 969 -28.20 -12.84 28.85
C PRO A 969 -28.32 -13.94 29.91
N ALA A 970 -27.58 -15.05 29.78
CA ALA A 970 -27.50 -16.13 30.77
C ALA A 970 -26.32 -15.96 31.77
N GLY A 971 -25.52 -14.90 31.62
CA GLY A 971 -24.39 -14.56 32.50
C GLY A 971 -23.03 -15.16 32.10
N ASN A 972 -22.93 -15.83 30.96
CA ASN A 972 -21.67 -16.40 30.46
C ASN A 972 -20.81 -15.33 29.79
N PRO A 973 -19.51 -15.21 30.08
CA PRO A 973 -18.65 -14.19 29.45
C PRO A 973 -18.39 -14.50 27.96
N TYR A 974 -18.61 -13.51 27.08
CA TYR A 974 -18.31 -13.62 25.64
C TYR A 974 -16.82 -13.87 25.35
N VAL A 975 -15.94 -13.53 26.30
CA VAL A 975 -14.53 -13.97 26.33
C VAL A 975 -14.32 -14.89 27.55
N PRO A 976 -14.46 -16.22 27.39
CA PRO A 976 -14.25 -17.19 28.46
C PRO A 976 -12.94 -17.00 29.24
N ARG A 977 -12.93 -17.43 30.50
CA ARG A 977 -11.69 -17.54 31.29
C ARG A 977 -11.07 -18.92 31.05
N ARG A 978 -9.74 -18.95 30.94
CA ARG A 978 -8.95 -20.19 30.87
C ARG A 978 -9.04 -20.90 32.23
N ARG A 979 -9.18 -22.22 32.22
CA ARG A 979 -9.19 -23.10 33.41
C ARG A 979 -7.77 -23.58 33.73
N ALA A 980 -6.99 -23.92 32.69
CA ALA A 980 -5.57 -24.27 32.81
C ALA A 980 -4.66 -23.28 32.05
N GLY A 981 -3.35 -23.32 32.33
CA GLY A 981 -2.34 -22.50 31.65
C GLY A 981 -2.14 -22.84 30.17
N GLU A 982 -2.64 -24.00 29.73
CA GLU A 982 -2.54 -24.53 28.36
C GLU A 982 -3.82 -24.31 27.54
N ASP A 983 -4.98 -24.12 28.17
CA ASP A 983 -6.29 -23.93 27.51
C ASP A 983 -6.23 -22.93 26.34
N PRO A 984 -6.75 -23.23 25.15
CA PRO A 984 -6.75 -22.26 24.06
C PRO A 984 -7.67 -21.06 24.34
N TYR A 985 -7.26 -19.88 23.87
CA TYR A 985 -8.13 -18.71 23.82
C TYR A 985 -9.20 -18.91 22.74
N ARG A 986 -10.39 -18.37 22.99
CA ARG A 986 -11.58 -18.44 22.13
C ARG A 986 -12.58 -17.36 22.54
N LEU A 987 -13.52 -17.07 21.65
CA LEU A 987 -14.73 -16.31 21.94
C LEU A 987 -15.90 -17.28 22.24
N SER A 988 -17.03 -16.74 22.69
CA SER A 988 -18.31 -17.46 22.70
C SER A 988 -18.84 -17.63 21.26
N PRO A 989 -19.48 -18.75 20.88
CA PRO A 989 -20.12 -18.92 19.57
C PRO A 989 -21.18 -17.87 19.25
N GLN A 990 -21.77 -17.23 20.26
CA GLN A 990 -22.74 -16.14 20.12
C GLN A 990 -22.14 -14.80 19.63
N VAL A 991 -20.81 -14.66 19.58
CA VAL A 991 -20.19 -13.44 19.04
C VAL A 991 -20.38 -13.42 17.53
N ARG A 992 -21.06 -12.39 17.02
CA ARG A 992 -21.45 -12.26 15.61
C ARG A 992 -20.29 -11.73 14.76
N CYS A 993 -20.35 -11.99 13.45
CA CYS A 993 -19.43 -11.41 12.47
C CYS A 993 -20.20 -10.94 11.22
N ASP A 994 -19.90 -9.75 10.70
CA ASP A 994 -20.53 -9.22 9.49
C ASP A 994 -20.23 -10.08 8.25
N TRP A 995 -19.03 -10.65 8.16
CA TRP A 995 -18.65 -11.61 7.12
C TRP A 995 -19.53 -12.87 7.10
N THR A 996 -19.78 -13.49 8.26
CA THR A 996 -20.64 -14.68 8.35
C THR A 996 -22.08 -14.35 7.94
N ARG A 997 -22.56 -13.14 8.26
CA ARG A 997 -23.87 -12.65 7.82
C ARG A 997 -23.92 -12.38 6.31
N PHE A 998 -22.82 -11.87 5.73
CA PHE A 998 -22.68 -11.70 4.28
C PHE A 998 -22.76 -13.05 3.56
N LEU A 999 -22.00 -14.06 4.00
CA LEU A 999 -22.06 -15.41 3.45
C LEU A 999 -23.47 -16.01 3.55
N GLN A 1000 -24.11 -15.95 4.73
CA GLN A 1000 -25.48 -16.43 4.93
C GLN A 1000 -26.52 -15.79 4.00
N LEU A 1001 -26.35 -14.52 3.63
CA LEU A 1001 -27.22 -13.83 2.68
C LEU A 1001 -26.89 -14.21 1.24
N ALA A 1002 -25.61 -14.21 0.87
CA ALA A 1002 -25.16 -14.52 -0.49
C ALA A 1002 -25.44 -15.99 -0.88
N GLU A 1003 -25.03 -16.94 -0.04
CA GLU A 1003 -25.18 -18.38 -0.30
C GLU A 1003 -26.64 -18.84 -0.36
N ARG A 1004 -27.54 -18.14 0.36
CA ARG A 1004 -28.99 -18.33 0.22
C ARG A 1004 -29.55 -17.74 -1.07
N ALA A 1005 -29.00 -16.62 -1.52
CA ALA A 1005 -29.57 -15.81 -2.60
C ALA A 1005 -29.07 -16.22 -4.00
N LEU A 1006 -27.81 -16.62 -4.15
CA LEU A 1006 -27.21 -17.00 -5.43
C LEU A 1006 -28.03 -18.08 -6.18
N PRO A 1007 -28.47 -19.20 -5.56
CA PRO A 1007 -29.25 -20.22 -6.25
C PRO A 1007 -30.69 -19.79 -6.62
N LEU A 1008 -31.12 -18.60 -6.18
CA LEU A 1008 -32.43 -18.01 -6.51
C LEU A 1008 -32.34 -17.03 -7.70
N GLY A 1009 -31.13 -16.77 -8.21
CA GLY A 1009 -30.87 -15.85 -9.32
C GLY A 1009 -31.51 -14.47 -9.09
N PRO A 1010 -32.25 -13.92 -10.08
CA PRO A 1010 -32.92 -12.62 -9.94
C PRO A 1010 -33.92 -12.51 -8.76
N SER A 1011 -34.41 -13.62 -8.20
CA SER A 1011 -35.26 -13.60 -7.01
C SER A 1011 -34.46 -13.36 -5.71
N GLY A 1012 -33.17 -13.65 -5.72
CA GLY A 1012 -32.25 -13.42 -4.59
C GLY A 1012 -31.73 -11.99 -4.46
N LEU A 1013 -31.91 -11.14 -5.48
CA LEU A 1013 -31.35 -9.78 -5.53
C LEU A 1013 -31.55 -8.94 -4.25
N PRO A 1014 -32.72 -8.91 -3.58
CA PRO A 1014 -32.88 -8.15 -2.34
C PRO A 1014 -32.04 -8.64 -1.16
N ASP A 1015 -31.59 -9.89 -1.15
CA ASP A 1015 -30.65 -10.43 -0.14
C ASP A 1015 -29.19 -10.19 -0.54
N LEU A 1016 -28.84 -10.24 -1.83
CA LEU A 1016 -27.53 -9.84 -2.34
C LEU A 1016 -27.25 -8.35 -2.05
N GLU A 1017 -28.25 -7.49 -2.28
CA GLU A 1017 -28.18 -6.05 -1.99
C GLU A 1017 -28.04 -5.79 -0.47
N ARG A 1018 -28.70 -6.59 0.38
CA ARG A 1018 -28.52 -6.55 1.85
C ARG A 1018 -27.14 -7.04 2.29
N ALA A 1019 -26.56 -8.03 1.60
CA ALA A 1019 -25.22 -8.52 1.87
C ALA A 1019 -24.20 -7.43 1.55
N LEU A 1020 -24.28 -6.84 0.36
CA LEU A 1020 -23.37 -5.80 -0.09
C LEU A 1020 -23.47 -4.52 0.77
N ALA A 1021 -24.66 -4.19 1.28
CA ALA A 1021 -24.85 -3.10 2.25
C ALA A 1021 -24.19 -3.32 3.63
N LEU A 1022 -23.56 -4.48 3.91
CA LEU A 1022 -22.71 -4.68 5.09
C LEU A 1022 -21.29 -4.14 4.89
N VAL A 1023 -20.85 -3.97 3.63
CA VAL A 1023 -19.52 -3.54 3.23
C VAL A 1023 -19.32 -2.05 3.49
N ARG A 1024 -18.14 -1.70 4.01
CA ARG A 1024 -17.71 -0.33 4.37
C ARG A 1024 -16.34 -0.02 3.74
N GLY A 1025 -16.19 -0.34 2.46
CA GLY A 1025 -14.90 -0.40 1.76
C GLY A 1025 -14.07 -1.64 2.12
N ARG A 1026 -12.80 -1.63 1.67
CA ARG A 1026 -11.86 -2.76 1.69
C ARG A 1026 -11.81 -3.56 3.03
N PRO A 1027 -12.02 -4.90 3.01
CA PRO A 1027 -12.01 -5.76 4.19
C PRO A 1027 -10.77 -5.64 5.06
N PHE A 1028 -10.96 -5.67 6.39
CA PHE A 1028 -9.95 -5.41 7.43
C PHE A 1028 -9.28 -4.01 7.38
N GLY A 1029 -9.50 -3.19 6.35
CA GLY A 1029 -8.83 -1.92 6.10
C GLY A 1029 -7.57 -2.04 5.21
N GLY A 1030 -6.96 -0.90 4.87
CA GLY A 1030 -5.90 -0.82 3.85
C GLY A 1030 -4.53 -1.45 4.21
N ARG A 1031 -4.16 -1.54 5.49
CA ARG A 1031 -2.99 -2.29 5.98
C ARG A 1031 -3.45 -3.35 7.00
N PRO A 1032 -3.92 -4.54 6.55
CA PRO A 1032 -4.25 -5.64 7.45
C PRO A 1032 -3.00 -6.19 8.15
N LEU A 1033 -3.17 -6.88 9.28
CA LEU A 1033 -2.09 -7.72 9.83
C LEU A 1033 -1.92 -8.98 8.96
N PRO A 1034 -0.71 -9.55 8.80
CA PRO A 1034 -0.48 -10.65 7.85
C PRO A 1034 -1.38 -11.87 8.05
N TRP A 1035 -1.78 -12.20 9.28
CA TRP A 1035 -2.71 -13.31 9.54
C TRP A 1035 -4.10 -13.12 8.90
N ALA A 1036 -4.51 -11.89 8.62
CA ALA A 1036 -5.80 -11.55 8.03
C ALA A 1036 -5.77 -11.57 6.50
N GLU A 1037 -4.59 -11.62 5.89
CA GLU A 1037 -4.41 -11.44 4.45
C GLU A 1037 -5.08 -12.56 3.60
N PRO A 1038 -4.99 -13.86 3.94
CA PRO A 1038 -5.75 -14.90 3.24
C PRO A 1038 -7.26 -14.67 3.24
N TYR A 1039 -7.81 -14.26 4.38
CA TYR A 1039 -9.23 -13.91 4.48
C TYR A 1039 -9.53 -12.62 3.70
N GLN A 1040 -8.62 -11.64 3.64
CA GLN A 1040 -8.83 -10.44 2.82
C GLN A 1040 -9.00 -10.82 1.34
N GLN A 1041 -8.21 -11.76 0.81
CA GLN A 1041 -8.36 -12.26 -0.56
C GLN A 1041 -9.71 -12.95 -0.79
N GLU A 1042 -10.12 -13.82 0.13
CA GLU A 1042 -11.43 -14.52 0.10
C GLU A 1042 -12.60 -13.53 0.13
N LEU A 1043 -12.60 -12.60 1.11
CA LEU A 1043 -13.61 -11.57 1.27
C LEU A 1043 -13.70 -10.66 0.04
N ILE A 1044 -12.56 -10.22 -0.53
CA ILE A 1044 -12.53 -9.45 -1.77
C ILE A 1044 -13.21 -10.23 -2.91
N THR A 1045 -12.76 -11.47 -3.16
CA THR A 1045 -13.25 -12.28 -4.29
C THR A 1045 -14.77 -12.47 -4.23
N ARG A 1046 -15.31 -12.73 -3.03
CA ARG A 1046 -16.74 -12.97 -2.81
C ARG A 1046 -17.59 -11.70 -2.77
N ILE A 1047 -17.02 -10.55 -2.41
CA ILE A 1047 -17.68 -9.25 -2.57
C ILE A 1047 -17.79 -8.90 -4.07
N THR A 1048 -16.73 -9.14 -4.84
CA THR A 1048 -16.74 -8.98 -6.30
C THR A 1048 -17.78 -9.89 -6.96
N ASP A 1049 -17.90 -11.15 -6.54
CA ASP A 1049 -18.95 -12.09 -7.01
C ASP A 1049 -20.37 -11.54 -6.80
N VAL A 1050 -20.66 -11.02 -5.60
CA VAL A 1050 -21.97 -10.45 -5.28
C VAL A 1050 -22.23 -9.15 -6.04
N ALA A 1051 -21.23 -8.28 -6.17
CA ALA A 1051 -21.33 -7.05 -6.95
C ALA A 1051 -21.59 -7.32 -8.43
N HIS A 1052 -20.85 -8.26 -9.03
CA HIS A 1052 -21.06 -8.72 -10.41
C HIS A 1052 -22.45 -9.34 -10.60
N THR A 1053 -22.87 -10.25 -9.71
CA THR A 1053 -24.20 -10.90 -9.79
C THR A 1053 -25.34 -9.87 -9.79
N ILE A 1054 -25.24 -8.84 -8.93
CA ILE A 1054 -26.23 -7.74 -8.93
C ILE A 1054 -26.15 -6.98 -10.26
N ALA A 1055 -24.97 -6.58 -10.72
CA ALA A 1055 -24.81 -5.86 -11.99
C ALA A 1055 -25.36 -6.64 -13.21
N ALA A 1056 -25.01 -7.91 -13.33
CA ALA A 1056 -25.41 -8.80 -14.42
C ALA A 1056 -26.94 -9.00 -14.49
N HIS A 1057 -27.65 -9.07 -13.35
CA HIS A 1057 -29.11 -9.20 -13.33
C HIS A 1057 -29.86 -7.86 -13.34
N ARG A 1058 -29.26 -6.77 -12.85
CA ARG A 1058 -29.88 -5.43 -12.79
C ARG A 1058 -29.70 -4.59 -14.07
N THR A 1059 -28.70 -4.91 -14.91
CA THR A 1059 -28.39 -4.13 -16.13
C THR A 1059 -29.32 -4.44 -17.32
N PRO A 1060 -29.64 -5.71 -17.66
CA PRO A 1060 -30.50 -6.02 -18.80
C PRO A 1060 -31.91 -5.41 -18.66
N ALA A 1061 -32.54 -5.09 -19.79
CA ALA A 1061 -33.92 -4.60 -19.80
C ALA A 1061 -34.90 -5.74 -19.46
N GLY A 1062 -35.68 -5.57 -18.40
CA GLY A 1062 -36.59 -6.61 -17.89
C GLY A 1062 -37.20 -6.27 -16.53
N PRO A 1063 -37.92 -7.21 -15.88
CA PRO A 1063 -38.64 -6.94 -14.63
C PRO A 1063 -37.74 -6.66 -13.41
N HIS A 1064 -36.44 -6.95 -13.50
CA HIS A 1064 -35.45 -6.69 -12.44
C HIS A 1064 -34.55 -5.48 -12.72
N HIS A 1065 -34.74 -4.80 -13.86
CA HIS A 1065 -33.87 -3.71 -14.34
C HIS A 1065 -33.78 -2.54 -13.35
N ASP A 1066 -32.57 -2.23 -12.89
CA ASP A 1066 -32.27 -1.06 -12.05
C ASP A 1066 -30.79 -0.66 -12.19
N LEU A 1067 -30.52 0.29 -13.10
CA LEU A 1067 -29.18 0.83 -13.33
C LEU A 1067 -28.64 1.65 -12.13
N THR A 1068 -29.47 2.00 -11.15
CA THR A 1068 -29.02 2.67 -9.93
C THR A 1068 -28.47 1.65 -8.94
N ALA A 1069 -29.20 0.56 -8.71
CA ALA A 1069 -28.73 -0.58 -7.92
C ALA A 1069 -27.47 -1.23 -8.55
N ALA A 1070 -27.45 -1.40 -9.88
CA ALA A 1070 -26.28 -1.93 -10.60
C ALA A 1070 -25.03 -1.04 -10.38
N ARG A 1071 -25.16 0.27 -10.60
CA ARG A 1071 -24.05 1.22 -10.41
C ARG A 1071 -23.60 1.30 -8.95
N HIS A 1072 -24.52 1.25 -7.99
CA HIS A 1072 -24.16 1.17 -6.57
C HIS A 1072 -23.34 -0.10 -6.29
N ALA A 1073 -23.80 -1.26 -6.77
CA ALA A 1073 -23.13 -2.53 -6.52
C ALA A 1073 -21.70 -2.57 -7.07
N VAL A 1074 -21.52 -2.15 -8.34
CA VAL A 1074 -20.19 -1.98 -8.96
C VAL A 1074 -19.33 -0.98 -8.18
N THR A 1075 -19.90 0.15 -7.73
CA THR A 1075 -19.16 1.15 -6.94
C THR A 1075 -18.65 0.55 -5.62
N THR A 1076 -19.51 -0.16 -4.86
CA THR A 1076 -19.10 -0.81 -3.60
C THR A 1076 -18.06 -1.91 -3.82
N GLY A 1077 -18.11 -2.63 -4.95
CA GLY A 1077 -17.07 -3.59 -5.33
C GLY A 1077 -15.72 -2.91 -5.64
N LEU A 1078 -15.74 -1.80 -6.39
CA LEU A 1078 -14.55 -1.00 -6.71
C LEU A 1078 -14.00 -0.20 -5.50
N GLU A 1079 -14.75 -0.04 -4.41
CA GLU A 1079 -14.26 0.42 -3.10
C GLU A 1079 -13.57 -0.68 -2.28
N VAL A 1080 -13.69 -1.94 -2.71
CA VAL A 1080 -13.10 -3.13 -2.07
C VAL A 1080 -11.87 -3.62 -2.83
N ASP A 1081 -11.96 -3.68 -4.16
CA ASP A 1081 -10.85 -3.93 -5.06
C ASP A 1081 -10.99 -3.06 -6.32
N ASP A 1082 -10.25 -1.96 -6.36
CA ASP A 1082 -10.24 -1.00 -7.45
C ASP A 1082 -9.54 -1.54 -8.71
N THR A 1083 -8.92 -2.74 -8.63
CA THR A 1083 -8.21 -3.40 -9.75
C THR A 1083 -9.05 -4.47 -10.46
N ALA A 1084 -10.30 -4.71 -10.04
CA ALA A 1084 -11.16 -5.76 -10.58
C ALA A 1084 -11.77 -5.38 -11.95
N GLU A 1085 -11.11 -5.77 -13.05
CA GLU A 1085 -11.56 -5.44 -14.42
C GLU A 1085 -12.98 -5.90 -14.75
N LEU A 1086 -13.41 -7.06 -14.23
CA LEU A 1086 -14.79 -7.54 -14.29
C LEU A 1086 -15.82 -6.44 -13.93
N LEU A 1087 -15.57 -5.70 -12.85
CA LEU A 1087 -16.47 -4.64 -12.39
C LEU A 1087 -16.36 -3.37 -13.25
N TYR A 1088 -15.22 -3.13 -13.93
CA TYR A 1088 -15.16 -2.10 -14.97
C TYR A 1088 -15.91 -2.54 -16.23
N ARG A 1089 -15.83 -3.81 -16.65
CA ARG A 1089 -16.63 -4.34 -17.76
C ARG A 1089 -18.13 -4.21 -17.48
N ASP A 1090 -18.56 -4.48 -16.26
CA ASP A 1090 -19.93 -4.18 -15.81
C ASP A 1090 -20.26 -2.68 -15.80
N TRP A 1091 -19.36 -1.83 -15.32
CA TRP A 1091 -19.57 -0.38 -15.34
C TRP A 1091 -19.76 0.14 -16.78
N LEU A 1092 -18.94 -0.32 -17.72
CA LEU A 1092 -19.03 0.01 -19.14
C LEU A 1092 -20.40 -0.42 -19.73
N ARG A 1093 -20.86 -1.63 -19.41
CA ARG A 1093 -22.20 -2.13 -19.78
C ARG A 1093 -23.32 -1.27 -19.18
N ILE A 1094 -23.23 -0.91 -17.90
CA ILE A 1094 -24.22 -0.07 -17.19
C ILE A 1094 -24.32 1.33 -17.81
N GLU A 1095 -23.19 2.00 -18.06
CA GLU A 1095 -23.22 3.36 -18.63
C GLU A 1095 -23.63 3.35 -20.11
N HIS A 1096 -23.30 2.30 -20.88
CA HIS A 1096 -23.84 2.11 -22.23
C HIS A 1096 -25.36 1.89 -22.22
N ALA A 1097 -25.87 1.02 -21.34
CA ALA A 1097 -27.32 0.80 -21.16
C ALA A 1097 -28.06 2.07 -20.69
N ALA A 1098 -27.40 2.94 -19.93
CA ALA A 1098 -27.91 4.26 -19.54
C ALA A 1098 -27.83 5.33 -20.65
N GLY A 1099 -27.16 5.05 -21.78
CA GLY A 1099 -26.81 6.05 -22.79
C GLY A 1099 -25.78 7.10 -22.33
N ASN A 1100 -25.15 6.90 -21.17
CA ASN A 1100 -24.26 7.85 -20.53
C ASN A 1100 -22.85 7.80 -21.12
N ARG A 1101 -22.67 8.48 -22.26
CA ARG A 1101 -21.37 8.55 -22.94
C ARG A 1101 -20.25 9.12 -22.05
N GLN A 1102 -20.56 10.07 -21.15
CA GLN A 1102 -19.55 10.64 -20.24
C GLN A 1102 -19.08 9.59 -19.22
N GLY A 1103 -20.01 8.92 -18.52
CA GLY A 1103 -19.68 7.85 -17.57
C GLY A 1103 -18.88 6.72 -18.21
N LEU A 1104 -19.22 6.33 -19.45
CA LEU A 1104 -18.45 5.37 -20.23
C LEU A 1104 -16.98 5.80 -20.40
N HIS A 1105 -16.72 7.07 -20.76
CA HIS A 1105 -15.35 7.56 -20.91
C HIS A 1105 -14.63 7.67 -19.55
N THR A 1106 -15.33 8.07 -18.49
CA THR A 1106 -14.76 8.07 -17.12
C THR A 1106 -14.33 6.66 -16.67
N ALA A 1107 -15.13 5.64 -16.96
CA ALA A 1107 -14.78 4.24 -16.68
C ALA A 1107 -13.53 3.80 -17.45
N ILE A 1108 -13.46 4.07 -18.76
CA ILE A 1108 -12.30 3.79 -19.62
C ILE A 1108 -11.04 4.45 -19.08
N THR A 1109 -11.07 5.77 -18.83
CA THR A 1109 -9.90 6.51 -18.35
C THR A 1109 -9.43 6.02 -16.98
N ARG A 1110 -10.36 5.61 -16.10
CA ARG A 1110 -10.01 5.09 -14.77
C ARG A 1110 -9.31 3.74 -14.85
N ILE A 1111 -9.84 2.75 -15.60
CA ILE A 1111 -9.14 1.46 -15.74
C ILE A 1111 -7.80 1.61 -16.46
N GLN A 1112 -7.71 2.50 -17.47
CA GLN A 1112 -6.44 2.82 -18.14
C GLN A 1112 -5.41 3.50 -17.22
N HIS A 1113 -5.81 4.27 -16.22
CA HIS A 1113 -4.88 4.81 -15.21
C HIS A 1113 -4.41 3.73 -14.22
N ILE A 1114 -5.31 2.86 -13.78
CA ILE A 1114 -4.97 1.76 -12.84
C ILE A 1114 -4.04 0.74 -13.49
N ASN A 1115 -4.27 0.39 -14.75
CA ASN A 1115 -3.37 -0.49 -15.50
C ASN A 1115 -1.97 0.12 -15.69
N ARG A 1116 -1.89 1.42 -16.00
CA ARG A 1116 -0.62 2.18 -16.00
C ARG A 1116 0.03 2.31 -14.61
N ALA A 1117 -0.73 2.20 -13.52
CA ALA A 1117 -0.20 2.18 -12.15
C ALA A 1117 0.30 0.80 -11.71
N LEU A 1118 -0.18 -0.28 -12.34
CA LEU A 1118 0.23 -1.67 -12.10
C LEU A 1118 1.32 -2.17 -13.07
N ASP A 1119 1.79 -1.33 -14.00
CA ASP A 1119 2.66 -1.71 -15.12
C ASP A 1119 2.12 -2.92 -15.93
N CYS A 1120 0.80 -2.91 -16.18
CA CYS A 1120 0.07 -4.00 -16.80
C CYS A 1120 -0.80 -3.52 -17.97
N SER A 1121 -0.97 -4.37 -18.99
CA SER A 1121 -2.02 -4.18 -20.00
C SER A 1121 -3.42 -4.41 -19.42
N PRO A 1122 -4.49 -3.90 -20.07
CA PRO A 1122 -5.85 -4.37 -19.83
C PRO A 1122 -6.01 -5.84 -20.19
N GLU A 1123 -7.08 -6.48 -19.71
CA GLU A 1123 -7.49 -7.80 -20.21
C GLU A 1123 -8.05 -7.69 -21.64
N PRO A 1124 -7.82 -8.68 -22.52
CA PRO A 1124 -8.29 -8.64 -23.91
C PRO A 1124 -9.82 -8.56 -24.00
N GLU A 1125 -10.54 -9.13 -23.04
CA GLU A 1125 -12.00 -9.00 -22.88
C GLU A 1125 -12.41 -7.53 -22.61
N THR A 1126 -11.62 -6.80 -21.82
CA THR A 1126 -11.82 -5.37 -21.54
C THR A 1126 -11.47 -4.52 -22.76
N GLU A 1127 -10.36 -4.80 -23.46
CA GLU A 1127 -10.02 -4.10 -24.70
C GLU A 1127 -11.08 -4.31 -25.79
N GLN A 1128 -11.55 -5.55 -25.97
CA GLN A 1128 -12.62 -5.88 -26.91
C GLN A 1128 -13.91 -5.13 -26.56
N LEU A 1129 -14.36 -5.19 -25.30
CA LEU A 1129 -15.58 -4.50 -24.87
C LEU A 1129 -15.50 -2.99 -25.07
N ILE A 1130 -14.34 -2.36 -24.80
CA ILE A 1130 -14.14 -0.92 -25.06
C ILE A 1130 -14.25 -0.62 -26.56
N ASN A 1131 -13.65 -1.45 -27.41
CA ASN A 1131 -13.74 -1.31 -28.87
C ASN A 1131 -15.18 -1.50 -29.39
N ASP A 1132 -15.92 -2.51 -28.91
CA ASP A 1132 -17.31 -2.77 -29.29
C ASP A 1132 -18.23 -1.60 -28.89
N LEU A 1133 -18.11 -1.10 -27.66
CA LEU A 1133 -18.97 -0.03 -27.14
C LEU A 1133 -18.66 1.35 -27.76
N LEU A 1134 -17.43 1.60 -28.20
CA LEU A 1134 -17.05 2.82 -28.92
C LEU A 1134 -17.25 2.73 -30.44
N GLY A 1135 -17.16 1.53 -31.01
CA GLY A 1135 -17.18 1.26 -32.46
C GLY A 1135 -18.54 1.43 -33.15
N THR A 1136 -19.61 1.64 -32.39
CA THR A 1136 -21.01 1.75 -32.88
C THR A 1136 -21.34 3.06 -33.62
N ARG A 1137 -20.55 3.40 -34.65
CA ARG A 1137 -20.92 4.34 -35.72
C ARG A 1137 -21.34 3.60 -36.99
N HIS A 1138 -22.57 3.07 -36.98
CA HIS A 1138 -23.29 2.68 -38.20
C HIS A 1138 -24.66 3.38 -38.21
N PRO A 1139 -24.78 4.61 -38.74
CA PRO A 1139 -26.08 5.24 -38.92
C PRO A 1139 -26.87 4.49 -40.00
N HIS A 1140 -28.15 4.19 -39.73
CA HIS A 1140 -29.06 3.66 -40.74
C HIS A 1140 -29.09 4.58 -41.96
N ARG A 1141 -28.56 4.13 -43.10
CA ARG A 1141 -28.74 4.79 -44.39
C ARG A 1141 -29.76 4.04 -45.23
N THR A 1142 -31.02 4.38 -45.00
CA THR A 1142 -32.16 3.93 -45.81
C THR A 1142 -31.99 4.34 -47.27
N GLN A 1143 -31.94 3.38 -48.21
CA GLN A 1143 -32.71 3.38 -49.46
C GLN A 1143 -32.33 2.21 -50.39
N LEU A 1144 -33.36 1.64 -51.02
CA LEU A 1144 -33.36 0.68 -52.15
C LEU A 1144 -32.74 -0.70 -51.86
#